data_AF-A0A960KPQ2-F1
#
_entry.id   AF-A0A960KPQ2-F1
#
_cell.length_a   1.000
_cell.length_b   1.000
_cell.length_c   1.000
_cell.angle_alpha   90.00
_cell.angle_beta   90.00
_cell.angle_gamma   90.00
#
_symmetry.space_group_name_H-M   'P 1'
#
loop_
_entity.id
_entity.type
_entity.pdbx_description
1 polymer ?
#
loop_
_entity_poly.entity_id
_entity_poly.type
_entity_poly.pdbx_seq_one_letter_code
_entity_poly.pdbx_strand_id
1 'polypeptide(L)'
;MIQQLLRHGLWLSCLVWVTSAFGQSPADASAPAESLAHSGPAEVVASPADSSAARVFVDTTDVQILHATSQRIRDLLGDTLQAEVIPADLFDLPLDDDAAIRVEVERLGAVLGEQGPVPGGRPATHARDGETHSQQGDTPDSLQAGADSLLLAARLDLDRARLDFYSLPKARRDSLVQKQTQRWRETAGARQAAELDQAEKRQRDALAERQRSIEDAAHARTEAERLINEEQARLLGIQAEQASVSADMLRARQALALGGELSLSYHRRIRELQDAGQIADSADGLYDELRQHLRTSRDQLARAISMVAAPSVVPTAGEDPLGSLMSGVDRTAIDRIRLEIDATSVQLRLRERRLRLDQAGQLYDDVRALNADRLKLLGFLSSERRGRIIHFGADGLDQALAEVRQVSLVLSYHLMVSRNWITTLGSSSSTLGWSAVTFGMVLLKWIFTLGLFLWWRKRGDELLQQWRERIREEDRRQRAVVPSRLIIVLDSLRQIRGPLDWLLLVILLVWALPTETAAQLEVRLLATVLFWAFGGALAVDVINTIASHQEQTRPLGALSPHGTLRLRSLRLVGRTVVVFGLILVLSIQLVGRGTIYNWVFSICWFAAIPVALVILRWWRVVILERIDANRKKRPLERWVLQNRSGWKSFPAVAAGGVYLFTRGALRILRNRVSRFNLTRRTLAWLFRRGMDRLADEKSGLQFAELPASVFSIMGPEHQSANDVSGEGDAQVQRVLERIRRTGGGVFAVVGERGGGKSAVLHRVQELHPDTLLLDCPVTGP
;
A
#
# COMPACT_ATOMS: atom_id res chain seq x y z
N MET A 1 14.00 6.74 -29.20
CA MET A 1 14.22 5.48 -28.46
C MET A 1 13.01 5.04 -27.62
N ILE A 2 12.43 5.90 -26.77
CA ILE A 2 11.26 5.53 -25.93
C ILE A 2 9.94 5.40 -26.73
N GLN A 3 9.72 6.19 -27.78
CA GLN A 3 8.61 5.97 -28.72
C GLN A 3 8.74 4.66 -29.52
N GLN A 4 9.97 4.16 -29.71
CA GLN A 4 10.24 2.84 -30.30
C GLN A 4 10.01 1.71 -29.28
N LEU A 5 10.30 1.95 -27.99
CA LEU A 5 10.00 1.05 -26.87
C LEU A 5 8.48 0.91 -26.61
N LEU A 6 7.70 1.97 -26.86
CA LEU A 6 6.23 1.91 -26.80
C LEU A 6 5.61 1.16 -28.00
N ARG A 7 6.31 1.11 -29.14
CA ARG A 7 5.86 0.40 -30.35
C ARG A 7 6.11 -1.12 -30.29
N HIS A 8 6.99 -1.59 -29.41
CA HIS A 8 7.41 -3.00 -29.31
C HIS A 8 6.76 -3.82 -28.17
N GLY A 9 5.65 -3.36 -27.57
CA GLY A 9 4.84 -4.24 -26.72
C GLY A 9 5.56 -4.75 -25.46
N LEU A 10 6.33 -3.91 -24.77
CA LEU A 10 6.98 -4.24 -23.50
C LEU A 10 5.99 -4.58 -22.37
N TRP A 11 4.69 -4.29 -22.53
CA TRP A 11 3.64 -4.84 -21.67
C TRP A 11 3.57 -6.37 -21.75
N LEU A 12 3.81 -6.97 -22.92
CA LEU A 12 3.96 -8.42 -23.07
C LEU A 12 5.28 -8.91 -22.47
N SER A 13 6.37 -8.16 -22.57
CA SER A 13 7.66 -8.56 -21.97
C SER A 13 7.65 -8.51 -20.45
N CYS A 14 6.97 -7.53 -19.84
CA CYS A 14 6.77 -7.46 -18.39
C CYS A 14 5.79 -8.54 -17.90
N LEU A 15 4.75 -8.84 -18.70
CA LEU A 15 3.88 -10.01 -18.46
C LEU A 15 4.66 -11.32 -18.60
N VAL A 16 5.57 -11.42 -19.57
CA VAL A 16 6.45 -12.58 -19.80
C VAL A 16 7.46 -12.74 -18.66
N TRP A 17 8.07 -11.66 -18.18
CA TRP A 17 9.02 -11.67 -17.06
C TRP A 17 8.32 -12.03 -15.73
N VAL A 18 7.12 -11.51 -15.48
CA VAL A 18 6.27 -11.92 -14.35
C VAL A 18 5.73 -13.35 -14.55
N THR A 19 5.61 -13.88 -15.76
CA THR A 19 5.25 -15.29 -15.95
C THR A 19 6.44 -16.25 -15.89
N SER A 20 7.66 -15.81 -16.22
CA SER A 20 8.88 -16.63 -16.20
C SER A 20 9.50 -16.71 -14.80
N ALA A 21 9.50 -15.62 -14.03
CA ALA A 21 9.96 -15.59 -12.65
C ALA A 21 9.13 -16.52 -11.71
N PHE A 22 7.92 -16.88 -12.11
CA PHE A 22 7.03 -17.79 -11.36
C PHE A 22 7.07 -19.25 -11.87
N GLY A 23 7.98 -19.59 -12.79
CA GLY A 23 8.09 -20.91 -13.41
C GLY A 23 9.25 -21.78 -12.92
N GLN A 24 10.25 -21.24 -12.23
CA GLN A 24 11.44 -21.98 -11.81
C GLN A 24 11.54 -22.08 -10.28
N SER A 25 11.45 -23.30 -9.79
CA SER A 25 11.81 -23.66 -8.41
C SER A 25 13.33 -23.59 -8.27
N PRO A 26 13.89 -22.95 -7.23
CA PRO A 26 15.34 -22.92 -7.02
C PRO A 26 15.76 -24.22 -6.34
N ALA A 27 16.18 -25.22 -7.12
CA ALA A 27 16.78 -26.44 -6.58
C ALA A 27 18.16 -26.74 -7.18
N ASP A 28 18.49 -26.28 -8.38
CA ASP A 28 19.75 -26.64 -9.03
C ASP A 28 20.49 -25.40 -9.55
N ALA A 29 21.36 -24.83 -8.72
CA ALA A 29 22.42 -23.92 -9.17
C ALA A 29 23.58 -23.96 -8.18
N SER A 30 24.39 -25.02 -8.26
CA SER A 30 25.75 -25.03 -7.74
C SER A 30 26.65 -24.23 -8.71
N ALA A 31 27.21 -23.12 -8.26
CA ALA A 31 28.27 -22.39 -8.95
C ALA A 31 29.54 -22.36 -8.06
N PRO A 32 30.73 -22.41 -8.66
CA PRO A 32 31.99 -22.67 -7.97
C PRO A 32 32.54 -21.41 -7.29
N ALA A 33 33.31 -21.65 -6.22
CA ALA A 33 34.07 -20.63 -5.50
C ALA A 33 35.29 -20.20 -6.34
N GLU A 34 35.39 -18.90 -6.61
CA GLU A 34 36.60 -18.26 -7.12
C GLU A 34 37.09 -17.24 -6.08
N SER A 35 38.33 -17.45 -5.65
CA SER A 35 39.07 -16.62 -4.71
C SER A 35 39.59 -15.36 -5.41
N LEU A 36 39.27 -14.19 -4.86
CA LEU A 36 40.03 -12.97 -5.13
C LEU A 36 40.25 -12.21 -3.81
N ALA A 37 41.49 -12.27 -3.36
CA ALA A 37 42.07 -11.38 -2.39
C ALA A 37 42.24 -9.98 -3.01
N HIS A 38 41.95 -8.90 -2.26
CA HIS A 38 42.77 -7.68 -2.26
C HIS A 38 42.38 -6.71 -1.14
N SER A 39 43.40 -6.34 -0.36
CA SER A 39 43.71 -5.02 0.22
C SER A 39 42.61 -4.23 0.95
N GLY A 40 42.70 -4.20 2.28
CA GLY A 40 42.04 -3.19 3.11
C GLY A 40 42.81 -1.86 3.13
N PRO A 41 42.14 -0.72 3.33
CA PRO A 41 42.77 0.52 3.74
C PRO A 41 42.66 0.73 5.25
N ALA A 42 43.63 1.49 5.75
CA ALA A 42 43.94 1.74 7.14
C ALA A 42 42.80 2.33 7.97
N GLU A 43 42.71 1.81 9.19
CA GLU A 43 41.88 2.26 10.30
C GLU A 43 42.47 3.58 10.86
N VAL A 44 41.77 4.68 10.64
CA VAL A 44 42.06 5.97 11.31
C VAL A 44 41.36 5.94 12.66
N VAL A 45 42.15 5.70 13.71
CA VAL A 45 41.72 5.80 15.11
C VAL A 45 41.46 7.28 15.42
N ALA A 46 40.19 7.68 15.47
CA ALA A 46 39.78 8.99 15.97
C ALA A 46 39.85 9.00 17.50
N SER A 47 40.54 10.01 18.04
CA SER A 47 40.68 10.26 19.47
C SER A 47 39.32 10.57 20.13
N PRO A 48 38.99 10.00 21.30
CA PRO A 48 37.67 10.18 21.94
C PRO A 48 37.42 11.59 22.51
N ALA A 49 38.41 12.49 22.52
CA ALA A 49 38.32 13.81 23.16
C ALA A 49 37.53 14.88 22.37
N ASP A 50 37.39 14.76 21.04
CA ASP A 50 36.68 15.77 20.22
C ASP A 50 35.16 15.55 20.13
N SER A 51 34.67 14.39 20.55
CA SER A 51 33.27 14.00 20.40
C SER A 51 32.32 14.60 21.45
N SER A 52 32.84 14.99 22.61
CA SER A 52 32.08 15.61 23.70
C SER A 52 31.82 17.10 23.43
N ALA A 53 32.81 17.83 22.94
CA ALA A 53 32.66 19.25 22.58
C ALA A 53 31.70 19.46 21.40
N ALA A 54 31.73 18.56 20.40
CA ALA A 54 30.80 18.61 19.27
C ALA A 54 29.35 18.29 19.65
N ARG A 55 29.10 17.45 20.68
CA ARG A 55 27.75 17.14 21.17
C ARG A 55 27.13 18.30 21.96
N VAL A 56 27.90 18.93 22.85
CA VAL A 56 27.42 20.08 23.64
C VAL A 56 27.04 21.27 22.74
N PHE A 57 27.72 21.46 21.61
CA PHE A 57 27.40 22.53 20.65
C PHE A 57 26.08 22.29 19.88
N VAL A 58 25.73 21.03 19.63
CA VAL A 58 24.48 20.65 18.95
C VAL A 58 23.27 20.91 19.86
N ASP A 59 23.35 20.59 21.15
CA ASP A 59 22.24 20.79 22.10
C ASP A 59 21.86 22.27 22.29
N THR A 60 22.83 23.19 22.28
CA THR A 60 22.53 24.63 22.40
C THR A 60 21.78 25.22 21.22
N THR A 61 22.00 24.69 20.00
CA THR A 61 21.32 25.17 18.79
C THR A 61 19.85 24.74 18.82
N ASP A 62 19.59 23.50 19.23
CA ASP A 62 18.23 22.95 19.35
C ASP A 62 17.42 23.70 20.42
N VAL A 63 18.02 24.01 21.57
CA VAL A 63 17.39 24.84 22.62
C VAL A 63 16.96 26.21 22.07
N GLN A 64 17.82 26.88 21.30
CA GLN A 64 17.51 28.18 20.71
C GLN A 64 16.37 28.10 19.68
N ILE A 65 16.36 27.05 18.84
CA ILE A 65 15.29 26.82 17.85
C ILE A 65 13.95 26.58 18.55
N LEU A 66 13.93 25.75 19.60
CA LEU A 66 12.71 25.45 20.36
C LEU A 66 12.16 26.69 21.06
N HIS A 67 13.02 27.48 21.73
CA HIS A 67 12.60 28.74 22.33
C HIS A 67 12.11 29.76 21.31
N ALA A 68 12.80 29.92 20.17
CA ALA A 68 12.36 30.82 19.11
C ALA A 68 10.99 30.38 18.53
N THR A 69 10.75 29.08 18.40
CA THR A 69 9.47 28.54 17.93
C THR A 69 8.36 28.76 18.95
N SER A 70 8.63 28.50 20.24
CA SER A 70 7.72 28.78 21.36
C SER A 70 7.32 30.26 21.38
N GLN A 71 8.30 31.17 21.27
CA GLN A 71 8.08 32.61 21.21
C GLN A 71 7.19 32.99 20.02
N ARG A 72 7.46 32.45 18.82
CA ARG A 72 6.64 32.70 17.62
C ARG A 72 5.19 32.23 17.79
N ILE A 73 4.95 31.09 18.46
CA ILE A 73 3.58 30.63 18.74
C ILE A 73 2.88 31.58 19.71
N ARG A 74 3.59 32.10 20.73
CA ARG A 74 3.04 33.13 21.63
C ARG A 74 2.76 34.44 20.92
N ASP A 75 3.64 34.84 20.01
CA ASP A 75 3.43 36.03 19.18
C ASP A 75 2.22 35.84 18.25
N LEU A 76 2.00 34.62 17.75
CA LEU A 76 0.79 34.29 16.98
C LEU A 76 -0.47 34.40 17.85
N LEU A 77 -0.42 33.89 19.08
CA LEU A 77 -1.50 34.03 20.07
C LEU A 77 -1.78 35.51 20.41
N GLY A 78 -0.73 36.31 20.50
CA GLY A 78 -0.77 37.74 20.76
C GLY A 78 -1.08 38.63 19.55
N ASP A 79 -1.25 38.04 18.35
CA ASP A 79 -1.41 38.77 17.07
C ASP A 79 -0.22 39.71 16.73
N THR A 80 0.95 39.47 17.32
CA THR A 80 2.21 40.21 17.15
C THR A 80 3.24 39.47 16.30
N LEU A 81 2.90 38.28 15.75
CA LEU A 81 3.83 37.50 14.95
C LEU A 81 4.34 38.31 13.74
N GLN A 82 5.65 38.29 13.54
CA GLN A 82 6.29 38.92 12.39
C GLN A 82 5.71 38.37 11.09
N ALA A 83 5.42 39.26 10.16
CA ALA A 83 4.74 38.92 8.91
C ALA A 83 5.55 37.96 8.01
N GLU A 84 6.83 37.71 8.29
CA GLU A 84 7.69 36.82 7.51
C GLU A 84 7.46 35.33 7.79
N VAL A 85 6.86 35.00 8.93
CA VAL A 85 6.73 33.63 9.41
C VAL A 85 5.40 33.03 8.95
N ILE A 86 5.46 31.89 8.26
CA ILE A 86 4.28 31.11 7.87
C ILE A 86 3.73 30.42 9.12
N PRO A 87 2.47 30.64 9.52
CA PRO A 87 1.92 30.07 10.75
C PRO A 87 1.91 28.53 10.76
N ALA A 88 1.69 27.91 9.60
CA ALA A 88 1.62 26.46 9.48
C ALA A 88 2.93 25.76 9.88
N ASP A 89 4.08 26.38 9.60
CA ASP A 89 5.41 25.81 9.88
C ASP A 89 5.75 25.75 11.39
N LEU A 90 4.96 26.41 12.23
CA LEU A 90 5.15 26.41 13.70
C LEU A 90 4.59 25.14 14.36
N PHE A 91 3.76 24.38 13.65
CA PHE A 91 3.01 23.25 14.19
C PHE A 91 3.36 21.96 13.45
N ASP A 92 3.50 20.87 14.20
CA ASP A 92 3.79 19.54 13.64
C ASP A 92 2.51 18.83 13.14
N LEU A 93 1.35 19.45 13.36
CA LEU A 93 0.03 18.90 13.04
C LEU A 93 -0.69 19.78 12.01
N PRO A 94 -1.41 19.16 11.05
CA PRO A 94 -2.25 19.89 10.12
C PRO A 94 -3.38 20.57 10.88
N LEU A 95 -3.43 21.90 10.81
CA LEU A 95 -4.34 22.73 11.62
C LEU A 95 -5.83 22.56 11.25
N ASP A 96 -6.13 21.92 10.13
CA ASP A 96 -7.48 21.61 9.66
C ASP A 96 -8.04 20.30 10.23
N ASP A 97 -7.21 19.44 10.84
CA ASP A 97 -7.63 18.17 11.45
C ASP A 97 -7.95 18.32 12.95
N ASP A 98 -9.21 18.69 13.26
CA ASP A 98 -9.69 18.82 14.65
C ASP A 98 -9.64 17.51 15.46
N ALA A 99 -9.61 16.35 14.80
CA ALA A 99 -9.50 15.08 15.52
C ALA A 99 -8.06 14.88 16.01
N ALA A 100 -7.09 15.13 15.14
CA ALA A 100 -5.67 15.07 15.49
C ALA A 100 -5.32 16.11 16.57
N ILE A 101 -5.83 17.35 16.46
CA ILE A 101 -5.61 18.40 17.47
C ILE A 101 -6.19 17.98 18.84
N ARG A 102 -7.37 17.37 18.89
CA ARG A 102 -7.97 16.92 20.18
C ARG A 102 -7.13 15.86 20.88
N VAL A 103 -6.65 14.87 20.12
CA VAL A 103 -5.75 13.83 20.64
C VAL A 103 -4.46 14.47 21.17
N GLU A 104 -3.92 15.45 20.46
CA GLU A 104 -2.71 16.13 20.87
C GLU A 104 -2.91 17.00 22.13
N VAL A 105 -4.03 17.70 22.26
CA VAL A 105 -4.38 18.47 23.46
C VAL A 105 -4.45 17.56 24.69
N GLU A 106 -5.09 16.39 24.57
CA GLU A 106 -5.13 15.40 25.65
C GLU A 106 -3.73 14.88 25.99
N ARG A 107 -2.91 14.57 24.98
CA ARG A 107 -1.53 14.11 25.16
C ARG A 107 -0.66 15.15 25.87
N LEU A 108 -0.63 16.38 25.37
CA LEU A 108 0.16 17.48 25.93
C LEU A 108 -0.33 17.86 27.33
N GLY A 109 -1.65 17.86 27.55
CA GLY A 109 -2.24 18.08 28.87
C GLY A 109 -1.81 17.03 29.90
N ALA A 110 -1.76 15.76 29.52
CA ALA A 110 -1.28 14.69 30.40
C ALA A 110 0.22 14.84 30.73
N VAL A 111 1.06 15.08 29.71
CA VAL A 111 2.51 15.23 29.88
C VAL A 111 2.86 16.44 30.77
N LEU A 112 2.17 17.56 30.57
CA LEU A 112 2.39 18.78 31.36
C LEU A 112 1.76 18.71 32.75
N GLY A 113 0.69 17.93 32.93
CA GLY A 113 0.01 17.73 34.22
C GLY A 113 0.78 16.83 35.19
N GLU A 114 1.53 15.85 34.68
CA GLU A 114 2.38 14.98 35.51
C GLU A 114 3.64 15.70 36.02
N GLN A 115 4.06 16.78 35.35
CA GLN A 115 5.20 17.60 35.75
C GLN A 115 4.72 18.87 36.47
N GLY A 116 4.55 18.78 37.79
CA GLY A 116 4.15 19.92 38.64
C GLY A 116 5.00 21.18 38.43
N PRO A 117 4.52 22.36 38.87
CA PRO A 117 5.12 23.65 38.54
C PRO A 117 6.61 23.72 38.93
N VAL A 118 7.48 23.84 37.93
CA VAL A 118 8.90 24.14 38.12
C VAL A 118 9.02 25.58 38.66
N PRO A 119 9.67 25.82 39.81
CA PRO A 119 9.81 27.15 40.38
C PRO A 119 10.55 28.08 39.42
N GLY A 120 9.94 29.22 39.08
CA GLY A 120 10.51 30.20 38.15
C GLY A 120 11.84 30.76 38.65
N GLY A 121 12.91 30.52 37.87
CA GLY A 121 14.22 31.13 38.07
C GLY A 121 14.19 32.60 37.68
N ARG A 122 14.22 33.49 38.69
CA ARG A 122 14.65 34.89 38.50
C ARG A 122 16.16 34.90 38.22
N PRO A 123 16.66 35.71 37.27
CA PRO A 123 18.09 35.90 37.09
C PRO A 123 18.66 36.61 38.32
N ALA A 124 19.47 35.90 39.11
CA ALA A 124 20.12 36.44 40.29
C ALA A 124 21.22 37.42 39.86
N THR A 125 20.94 38.71 40.00
CA THR A 125 21.94 39.77 40.06
C THR A 125 22.36 39.89 41.52
N HIS A 126 23.57 39.45 41.89
CA HIS A 126 24.34 40.05 42.98
C HIS A 126 25.77 39.49 42.98
N ALA A 127 26.72 40.39 42.76
CA ALA A 127 28.13 40.22 43.08
C ALA A 127 28.36 40.54 44.57
N ARG A 128 29.10 39.67 45.29
CA ARG A 128 30.24 40.05 46.15
C ARG A 128 30.87 38.86 46.87
N ASP A 129 32.18 38.76 46.68
CA ASP A 129 33.28 38.44 47.63
C ASP A 129 33.14 37.23 48.58
N GLY A 130 34.00 36.23 48.39
CA GLY A 130 34.29 35.18 49.38
C GLY A 130 35.16 34.06 48.83
N GLU A 131 36.40 33.98 49.30
CA GLU A 131 37.50 33.13 48.85
C GLU A 131 37.31 31.61 49.04
N THR A 132 37.93 30.86 48.12
CA THR A 132 38.55 29.52 48.23
C THR A 132 37.99 28.49 49.21
N HIS A 133 37.39 27.41 48.68
CA HIS A 133 37.99 26.06 48.71
C HIS A 133 37.19 25.06 47.87
N SER A 134 37.87 23.95 47.54
CA SER A 134 37.40 22.74 46.85
C SER A 134 37.20 22.81 45.32
N GLN A 135 38.31 22.65 44.60
CA GLN A 135 38.36 21.89 43.35
C GLN A 135 37.79 20.48 43.61
N GLN A 136 36.63 20.19 43.04
CA GLN A 136 36.11 18.83 42.89
C GLN A 136 35.64 18.73 41.45
N GLY A 137 36.28 17.83 40.69
CA GLY A 137 36.26 17.82 39.23
C GLY A 137 34.85 17.79 38.63
N ASP A 138 34.58 18.75 37.74
CA ASP A 138 33.47 18.73 36.79
C ASP A 138 33.62 17.49 35.92
N THR A 139 32.99 16.41 36.36
CA THR A 139 32.82 15.21 35.55
C THR A 139 31.95 15.56 34.35
N PRO A 140 32.26 15.06 33.13
CA PRO A 140 31.49 15.34 31.93
C PRO A 140 29.98 15.04 32.06
N ASP A 141 29.60 14.14 32.97
CA ASP A 141 28.20 13.82 33.31
C ASP A 141 27.42 15.01 33.92
N SER A 142 28.08 15.91 34.67
CA SER A 142 27.41 17.05 35.30
C SER A 142 27.04 18.16 34.30
N LEU A 143 27.91 18.42 33.32
CA LEU A 143 27.64 19.35 32.21
C LEU A 143 26.56 18.81 31.28
N GLN A 144 26.55 17.49 31.04
CA GLN A 144 25.55 16.84 30.21
C GLN A 144 24.16 16.84 30.87
N ALA A 145 24.08 16.57 32.19
CA ALA A 145 22.84 16.69 32.95
C ALA A 145 22.26 18.12 32.93
N GLY A 146 23.12 19.15 32.94
CA GLY A 146 22.73 20.54 32.77
C GLY A 146 22.14 20.83 31.39
N ALA A 147 22.81 20.38 30.31
CA ALA A 147 22.33 20.55 28.95
C ALA A 147 20.99 19.83 28.70
N ASP A 148 20.86 18.60 29.18
CA ASP A 148 19.62 17.82 29.08
C ASP A 148 18.45 18.52 29.81
N SER A 149 18.72 19.15 30.95
CA SER A 149 17.72 19.90 31.71
C SER A 149 17.22 21.15 30.97
N LEU A 150 18.12 21.86 30.26
CA LEU A 150 17.78 23.03 29.45
C LEU A 150 17.00 22.64 28.20
N LEU A 151 17.39 21.56 27.54
CA LEU A 151 16.66 21.00 26.40
C LEU A 151 15.24 20.56 26.80
N LEU A 152 15.11 19.87 27.94
CA LEU A 152 13.82 19.48 28.49
C LEU A 152 12.95 20.71 28.81
N ALA A 153 13.52 21.73 29.45
CA ALA A 153 12.81 22.97 29.76
C ALA A 153 12.32 23.69 28.49
N ALA A 154 13.15 23.78 27.45
CA ALA A 154 12.78 24.38 26.17
C ALA A 154 11.68 23.60 25.44
N ARG A 155 11.71 22.26 25.50
CA ARG A 155 10.63 21.40 24.96
C ARG A 155 9.31 21.60 25.69
N LEU A 156 9.35 21.61 27.03
CA LEU A 156 8.16 21.87 27.85
C LEU A 156 7.58 23.28 27.58
N ASP A 157 8.43 24.26 27.31
CA ASP A 157 8.03 25.62 26.97
C ASP A 157 7.29 25.68 25.62
N LEU A 158 7.82 24.99 24.60
CA LEU A 158 7.18 24.85 23.29
C LEU A 158 5.85 24.09 23.38
N ASP A 159 5.82 22.99 24.13
CA ASP A 159 4.63 22.16 24.32
C ASP A 159 3.51 22.95 25.03
N ARG A 160 3.85 23.80 26.01
CA ARG A 160 2.90 24.73 26.63
C ARG A 160 2.35 25.73 25.61
N ALA A 161 3.21 26.37 24.81
CA ALA A 161 2.76 27.33 23.81
C ALA A 161 1.84 26.68 22.75
N ARG A 162 2.14 25.44 22.34
CA ARG A 162 1.30 24.64 21.44
C ARG A 162 -0.03 24.26 22.07
N LEU A 163 -0.02 23.81 23.33
CA LEU A 163 -1.24 23.50 24.07
C LEU A 163 -2.14 24.74 24.19
N ASP A 164 -1.57 25.90 24.53
CA ASP A 164 -2.30 27.17 24.61
C ASP A 164 -2.99 27.48 23.27
N PHE A 165 -2.28 27.33 22.14
CA PHE A 165 -2.86 27.52 20.82
C PHE A 165 -3.92 26.48 20.46
N TYR A 166 -3.67 25.19 20.70
CA TYR A 166 -4.62 24.13 20.39
C TYR A 166 -5.86 24.15 21.28
N SER A 167 -5.77 24.69 22.51
CA SER A 167 -6.90 24.84 23.41
C SER A 167 -7.91 25.91 22.96
N LEU A 168 -7.52 26.80 22.04
CA LEU A 168 -8.41 27.84 21.52
C LEU A 168 -9.58 27.23 20.72
N PRO A 169 -10.76 27.89 20.72
CA PRO A 169 -11.86 27.53 19.83
C PRO A 169 -11.42 27.56 18.37
N LYS A 170 -11.88 26.59 17.56
CA LYS A 170 -11.52 26.46 16.14
C LYS A 170 -11.64 27.79 15.37
N ALA A 171 -12.78 28.47 15.52
CA ALA A 171 -13.03 29.74 14.84
C ALA A 171 -11.96 30.81 15.18
N ARG A 172 -11.44 30.80 16.41
CA ARG A 172 -10.37 31.73 16.82
C ARG A 172 -9.03 31.32 16.20
N ARG A 173 -8.67 30.04 16.24
CA ARG A 173 -7.45 29.53 15.59
C ARG A 173 -7.43 29.86 14.11
N ASP A 174 -8.52 29.54 13.41
CA ASP A 174 -8.67 29.81 11.98
C ASP A 174 -8.52 31.31 11.68
N SER A 175 -9.13 32.18 12.51
CA SER A 175 -9.02 33.64 12.33
C SER A 175 -7.59 34.16 12.50
N LEU A 176 -6.84 33.66 13.49
CA LEU A 176 -5.44 34.05 13.73
C LEU A 176 -4.54 33.59 12.58
N VAL A 177 -4.70 32.33 12.16
CA VAL A 177 -3.92 31.76 11.05
C VAL A 177 -4.22 32.48 9.73
N GLN A 178 -5.51 32.73 9.43
CA GLN A 178 -5.92 33.45 8.22
C GLN A 178 -5.38 34.87 8.20
N LYS A 179 -5.55 35.63 9.30
CA LYS A 179 -5.04 37.00 9.40
C LYS A 179 -3.53 37.07 9.22
N GLN A 180 -2.80 36.15 9.83
CA GLN A 180 -1.35 36.13 9.71
C GLN A 180 -0.88 35.65 8.34
N THR A 181 -1.57 34.68 7.74
CA THR A 181 -1.31 34.25 6.37
C THR A 181 -1.57 35.38 5.39
N GLN A 182 -2.59 36.22 5.63
CA GLN A 182 -2.84 37.41 4.84
C GLN A 182 -1.70 38.42 4.96
N ARG A 183 -1.25 38.76 6.19
CA ARG A 183 -0.08 39.65 6.40
C ARG A 183 1.19 39.11 5.73
N TRP A 184 1.40 37.80 5.81
CA TRP A 184 2.51 37.14 5.12
C TRP A 184 2.41 37.28 3.61
N ARG A 185 1.23 37.07 3.01
CA ARG A 185 1.02 37.29 1.57
C ARG A 185 1.29 38.74 1.16
N GLU A 186 0.81 39.69 1.95
CA GLU A 186 1.01 41.12 1.69
C GLU A 186 2.50 41.50 1.75
N THR A 187 3.22 41.05 2.78
CA THR A 187 4.65 41.33 2.93
C THR A 187 5.53 40.55 1.96
N ALA A 188 5.21 39.29 1.67
CA ALA A 188 5.88 38.51 0.64
C ALA A 188 5.67 39.13 -0.76
N GLY A 189 4.45 39.58 -1.05
CA GLY A 189 4.14 40.32 -2.28
C GLY A 189 4.92 41.62 -2.38
N ALA A 190 4.98 42.41 -1.29
CA ALA A 190 5.75 43.65 -1.23
C ALA A 190 7.26 43.41 -1.42
N ARG A 191 7.82 42.34 -0.83
CA ARG A 191 9.22 41.95 -1.04
C ARG A 191 9.52 41.56 -2.47
N GLN A 192 8.66 40.75 -3.08
CA GLN A 192 8.81 40.35 -4.48
C GLN A 192 8.73 41.56 -5.41
N ALA A 193 7.82 42.50 -5.14
CA ALA A 193 7.74 43.76 -5.88
C ALA A 193 9.03 44.59 -5.71
N ALA A 194 9.55 44.72 -4.49
CA ALA A 194 10.80 45.43 -4.22
C ALA A 194 12.02 44.75 -4.89
N GLU A 195 12.07 43.41 -4.90
CA GLU A 195 13.12 42.65 -5.60
C GLU A 195 13.04 42.84 -7.12
N LEU A 196 11.82 42.88 -7.68
CA LEU A 196 11.60 43.15 -9.09
C LEU A 196 12.07 44.57 -9.45
N ASP A 197 11.68 45.57 -8.66
CA ASP A 197 12.11 46.96 -8.84
C ASP A 197 13.65 47.10 -8.73
N GLN A 198 14.28 46.37 -7.80
CA GLN A 198 15.72 46.33 -7.68
C GLN A 198 16.39 45.67 -8.90
N ALA A 199 15.83 44.57 -9.41
CA ALA A 199 16.34 43.91 -10.61
C ALA A 199 16.25 44.82 -11.84
N GLU A 200 15.11 45.48 -12.03
CA GLU A 200 14.93 46.45 -13.13
C GLU A 200 15.84 47.66 -12.99
N LYS A 201 16.05 48.15 -11.76
CA LYS A 201 17.00 49.24 -11.50
C LYS A 201 18.43 48.83 -11.86
N ARG A 202 18.89 47.64 -11.42
CA ARG A 202 20.22 47.11 -11.78
C ARG A 202 20.39 46.97 -13.29
N GLN A 203 19.34 46.55 -14.00
CA GLN A 203 19.36 46.51 -15.46
C GLN A 203 19.58 47.90 -16.06
N ARG A 204 18.85 48.92 -15.59
CA ARG A 204 19.00 50.30 -16.09
C ARG A 204 20.37 50.88 -15.77
N ASP A 205 20.87 50.66 -14.55
CA ASP A 205 22.17 51.14 -14.10
C ASP A 205 23.30 50.49 -14.93
N ALA A 206 23.25 49.17 -15.15
CA ALA A 206 24.22 48.46 -15.98
C ALA A 206 24.20 48.91 -17.45
N LEU A 207 23.02 49.23 -18.02
CA LEU A 207 22.91 49.78 -19.37
C LEU A 207 23.49 51.20 -19.46
N ALA A 208 23.28 52.03 -18.43
CA ALA A 208 23.85 53.37 -18.36
C ALA A 208 25.38 53.34 -18.22
N GLU A 209 25.91 52.45 -17.38
CA GLU A 209 27.37 52.24 -17.26
C GLU A 209 27.97 51.68 -18.55
N ARG A 210 27.30 50.74 -19.22
CA ARG A 210 27.72 50.23 -20.52
C ARG A 210 27.86 51.36 -21.54
N GLN A 211 26.89 52.26 -21.60
CA GLN A 211 26.92 53.39 -22.53
C GLN A 211 28.12 54.31 -22.26
N ARG A 212 28.42 54.56 -20.98
CA ARG A 212 29.63 55.31 -20.58
C ARG A 212 30.91 54.59 -21.00
N SER A 213 31.02 53.28 -20.77
CA SER A 213 32.19 52.51 -21.20
C SER A 213 32.38 52.50 -22.72
N ILE A 214 31.31 52.55 -23.52
CA ILE A 214 31.39 52.68 -24.99
C ILE A 214 31.92 54.08 -25.37
N GLU A 215 31.46 55.13 -24.70
CA GLU A 215 31.94 56.50 -24.92
C GLU A 215 33.41 56.65 -24.50
N ASP A 216 33.80 56.07 -23.36
CA ASP A 216 35.19 56.05 -22.89
C ASP A 216 36.09 55.25 -23.84
N ALA A 217 35.60 54.15 -24.43
CA ALA A 217 36.33 53.42 -25.47
C ALA A 217 36.58 54.28 -26.72
N ALA A 218 35.60 55.10 -27.12
CA ALA A 218 35.74 56.02 -28.25
C ALA A 218 36.73 57.17 -27.98
N HIS A 219 36.92 57.53 -26.71
CA HIS A 219 37.84 58.57 -26.27
C HIS A 219 39.20 58.05 -25.75
N ALA A 220 39.41 56.74 -25.77
CA ALA A 220 40.63 56.10 -25.27
C ALA A 220 41.88 56.56 -26.03
N ARG A 221 42.96 56.85 -25.28
CA ARG A 221 44.22 57.36 -25.86
C ARG A 221 45.14 56.23 -26.31
N THR A 222 44.90 55.02 -25.84
CA THR A 222 45.68 53.83 -26.17
C THR A 222 44.77 52.68 -26.61
N GLU A 223 45.29 51.83 -27.49
CA GLU A 223 44.58 50.62 -27.94
C GLU A 223 44.27 49.66 -26.78
N ALA A 224 45.17 49.60 -25.79
CA ALA A 224 44.98 48.85 -24.56
C ALA A 224 43.74 49.33 -23.77
N GLU A 225 43.62 50.64 -23.57
CA GLU A 225 42.50 51.28 -22.88
C GLU A 225 41.19 51.11 -23.66
N ARG A 226 41.25 51.19 -25.00
CA ARG A 226 40.10 50.92 -25.88
C ARG A 226 39.58 49.49 -25.70
N LEU A 227 40.47 48.49 -25.76
CA LEU A 227 40.10 47.08 -25.60
C LEU A 227 39.58 46.75 -24.20
N ILE A 228 40.12 47.40 -23.15
CA ILE A 228 39.62 47.29 -21.78
C ILE A 228 38.20 47.84 -21.66
N ASN A 229 37.96 49.03 -22.19
CA ASN A 229 36.65 49.68 -22.14
C ASN A 229 35.60 48.93 -22.98
N GLU A 230 36.00 48.37 -24.14
CA GLU A 230 35.13 47.51 -24.97
C GLU A 230 34.75 46.20 -24.24
N GLU A 231 35.71 45.53 -23.60
CA GLU A 231 35.42 44.33 -22.82
C GLU A 231 34.58 44.64 -21.58
N GLN A 232 34.84 45.77 -20.90
CA GLN A 232 33.99 46.24 -19.80
C GLN A 232 32.55 46.49 -20.28
N ALA A 233 32.36 47.16 -21.42
CA ALA A 233 31.04 47.39 -22.00
C ALA A 233 30.32 46.07 -22.36
N ARG A 234 31.05 45.07 -22.87
CA ARG A 234 30.51 43.73 -23.13
C ARG A 234 30.05 43.06 -21.83
N LEU A 235 30.88 43.07 -20.80
CA LEU A 235 30.56 42.44 -19.50
C LEU A 235 29.36 43.13 -18.81
N LEU A 236 29.29 44.46 -18.84
CA LEU A 236 28.13 45.21 -18.34
C LEU A 236 26.85 44.89 -19.14
N GLY A 237 26.99 44.62 -20.45
CA GLY A 237 25.90 44.08 -21.27
C GLY A 237 25.40 42.73 -20.76
N ILE A 238 26.31 41.80 -20.45
CA ILE A 238 25.96 40.49 -19.87
C ILE A 238 25.31 40.66 -18.49
N GLN A 239 25.79 41.57 -17.65
CA GLN A 239 25.20 41.85 -16.34
C GLN A 239 23.76 42.41 -16.47
N ALA A 240 23.51 43.29 -17.44
CA ALA A 240 22.17 43.78 -17.74
C ALA A 240 21.24 42.66 -18.22
N GLU A 241 21.73 41.71 -19.02
CA GLU A 241 20.98 40.51 -19.42
C GLU A 241 20.72 39.56 -18.24
N GLN A 242 21.69 39.39 -17.33
CA GLN A 242 21.46 38.61 -16.10
C GLN A 242 20.38 39.26 -15.20
N ALA A 243 20.37 40.59 -15.10
CA ALA A 243 19.37 41.32 -14.36
C ALA A 243 17.97 41.17 -14.98
N SER A 244 17.85 41.25 -16.32
CA SER A 244 16.56 41.05 -17.00
C SER A 244 16.04 39.61 -16.83
N VAL A 245 16.92 38.62 -16.96
CA VAL A 245 16.60 37.20 -16.70
C VAL A 245 16.11 37.00 -15.27
N SER A 246 16.71 37.68 -14.29
CA SER A 246 16.25 37.61 -12.89
C SER A 246 14.85 38.22 -12.70
N ALA A 247 14.57 39.36 -13.37
CA ALA A 247 13.26 40.00 -13.34
C ALA A 247 12.19 39.10 -13.98
N ASP A 248 12.51 38.45 -15.11
CA ASP A 248 11.62 37.51 -15.78
C ASP A 248 11.32 36.29 -14.90
N MET A 249 12.30 35.76 -14.16
CA MET A 249 12.06 34.68 -13.19
C MET A 249 11.11 35.11 -12.06
N LEU A 250 11.23 36.34 -11.56
CA LEU A 250 10.34 36.88 -10.54
C LEU A 250 8.91 37.04 -11.07
N ARG A 251 8.74 37.57 -12.28
CA ARG A 251 7.43 37.67 -12.95
C ARG A 251 6.81 36.29 -13.19
N ALA A 252 7.61 35.33 -13.65
CA ALA A 252 7.16 33.95 -13.83
C ALA A 252 6.70 33.32 -12.50
N ARG A 253 7.41 33.58 -11.38
CA ARG A 253 7.01 33.12 -10.06
C ARG A 253 5.69 33.73 -9.57
N GLN A 254 5.45 35.01 -9.86
CA GLN A 254 4.16 35.65 -9.57
C GLN A 254 3.03 35.05 -10.42
N ALA A 255 3.27 34.82 -11.71
CA ALA A 255 2.31 34.19 -12.61
C ALA A 255 1.95 32.76 -12.17
N LEU A 256 2.93 32.02 -11.65
CA LEU A 256 2.71 30.72 -11.01
C LEU A 256 1.75 30.84 -9.83
N ALA A 257 1.99 31.76 -8.89
CA ALA A 257 1.10 31.93 -7.73
C ALA A 257 -0.37 32.20 -8.13
N LEU A 258 -0.61 32.95 -9.22
CA LEU A 258 -1.94 33.24 -9.74
C LEU A 258 -2.61 32.04 -10.46
N GLY A 259 -1.83 31.14 -11.06
CA GLY A 259 -2.36 30.01 -11.85
C GLY A 259 -3.27 29.06 -11.06
N GLY A 260 -2.99 28.85 -9.77
CA GLY A 260 -3.77 27.98 -8.90
C GLY A 260 -5.18 28.49 -8.56
N GLU A 261 -5.46 29.78 -8.73
CA GLU A 261 -6.79 30.35 -8.43
C GLU A 261 -7.86 29.79 -9.36
N LEU A 262 -7.48 29.46 -10.59
CA LEU A 262 -8.42 29.02 -11.60
C LEU A 262 -8.88 27.58 -11.35
N SER A 263 -8.01 26.69 -10.87
CA SER A 263 -8.42 25.34 -10.43
C SER A 263 -9.36 25.39 -9.23
N LEU A 264 -9.10 26.30 -8.27
CA LEU A 264 -10.01 26.58 -7.15
C LEU A 264 -11.37 27.13 -7.62
N SER A 265 -11.40 27.96 -8.66
CA SER A 265 -12.63 28.50 -9.23
C SER A 265 -13.54 27.41 -9.80
N TYR A 266 -12.97 26.43 -10.53
CA TYR A 266 -13.71 25.27 -11.01
C TYR A 266 -14.20 24.39 -9.87
N HIS A 267 -13.35 24.15 -8.87
CA HIS A 267 -13.73 23.39 -7.68
C HIS A 267 -14.93 24.01 -6.96
N ARG A 268 -14.93 25.34 -6.82
CA ARG A 268 -16.05 26.10 -6.25
C ARG A 268 -17.31 25.98 -7.11
N ARG A 269 -17.23 26.21 -8.43
CA ARG A 269 -18.38 26.07 -9.35
C ARG A 269 -18.99 24.68 -9.31
N ILE A 270 -18.17 23.64 -9.21
CA ILE A 270 -18.63 22.24 -9.08
C ILE A 270 -19.34 22.02 -7.76
N ARG A 271 -18.82 22.58 -6.66
CA ARG A 271 -19.48 22.50 -5.34
C ARG A 271 -20.82 23.23 -5.35
N GLU A 272 -20.87 24.44 -5.92
CA GLU A 272 -22.11 25.20 -6.09
C GLU A 272 -23.15 24.42 -6.91
N LEU A 273 -22.73 23.71 -7.97
CA LEU A 273 -23.61 22.81 -8.72
C LEU A 273 -24.09 21.60 -7.91
N GLN A 274 -23.23 21.05 -7.04
CA GLN A 274 -23.61 19.94 -6.16
C GLN A 274 -24.63 20.40 -5.11
N ASP A 275 -24.42 21.56 -4.52
CA ASP A 275 -25.28 22.14 -3.48
C ASP A 275 -26.62 22.62 -4.05
N ALA A 276 -26.63 23.16 -5.27
CA ALA A 276 -27.85 23.58 -5.98
C ALA A 276 -28.75 22.41 -6.41
N GLY A 277 -28.25 21.17 -6.33
CA GLY A 277 -29.08 19.97 -6.43
C GLY A 277 -29.68 19.65 -7.80
N GLN A 278 -29.40 20.40 -8.89
CA GLN A 278 -29.68 19.99 -10.29
C GLN A 278 -29.30 21.04 -11.37
N ILE A 279 -28.85 20.54 -12.54
CA ILE A 279 -29.36 20.73 -13.92
C ILE A 279 -28.29 20.09 -14.85
N ALA A 280 -28.67 19.07 -15.63
CA ALA A 280 -27.74 18.31 -16.46
C ALA A 280 -27.06 19.17 -17.54
N ASP A 281 -27.76 20.18 -18.08
CA ASP A 281 -27.24 21.06 -19.13
C ASP A 281 -26.12 21.99 -18.63
N SER A 282 -26.26 22.55 -17.42
CA SER A 282 -25.18 23.36 -16.81
C SER A 282 -23.96 22.51 -16.46
N ALA A 283 -24.16 21.25 -16.07
CA ALA A 283 -23.07 20.32 -15.82
C ALA A 283 -22.35 19.93 -17.11
N ASP A 284 -23.09 19.73 -18.21
CA ASP A 284 -22.53 19.42 -19.53
C ASP A 284 -21.69 20.62 -20.07
N GLY A 285 -22.18 21.85 -19.93
CA GLY A 285 -21.43 23.06 -20.30
C GLY A 285 -20.16 23.26 -19.48
N LEU A 286 -20.26 23.15 -18.15
CA LEU A 286 -19.09 23.25 -17.26
C LEU A 286 -18.06 22.15 -17.54
N TYR A 287 -18.51 20.95 -17.89
CA TYR A 287 -17.63 19.85 -18.25
C TYR A 287 -16.81 20.14 -19.51
N ASP A 288 -17.41 20.80 -20.51
CA ASP A 288 -16.71 21.16 -21.74
C ASP A 288 -15.68 22.27 -21.52
N GLU A 289 -16.03 23.30 -20.75
CA GLU A 289 -15.09 24.34 -20.30
C GLU A 289 -13.90 23.72 -19.56
N LEU A 290 -14.18 22.84 -18.60
CA LEU A 290 -13.17 22.15 -17.81
C LEU A 290 -12.29 21.26 -18.69
N ARG A 291 -12.86 20.57 -19.69
CA ARG A 291 -12.12 19.72 -20.62
C ARG A 291 -11.19 20.54 -21.51
N GLN A 292 -11.63 21.69 -22.00
CA GLN A 292 -10.79 22.61 -22.76
C GLN A 292 -9.64 23.13 -21.90
N HIS A 293 -9.94 23.60 -20.69
CA HIS A 293 -8.92 24.10 -19.78
C HIS A 293 -7.90 23.01 -19.41
N LEU A 294 -8.37 21.80 -19.09
CA LEU A 294 -7.52 20.64 -18.80
C LEU A 294 -6.62 20.25 -19.98
N ARG A 295 -7.05 20.43 -21.24
CA ARG A 295 -6.18 20.25 -22.42
C ARG A 295 -5.04 21.27 -22.41
N THR A 296 -5.36 22.55 -22.20
CA THR A 296 -4.36 23.62 -22.11
C THR A 296 -3.36 23.39 -20.98
N SER A 297 -3.82 23.02 -19.78
CA SER A 297 -2.95 22.76 -18.63
C SER A 297 -2.04 21.55 -18.88
N ARG A 298 -2.52 20.49 -19.55
CA ARG A 298 -1.69 19.35 -19.96
C ARG A 298 -0.62 19.76 -20.99
N ASP A 299 -0.94 20.62 -21.94
CA ASP A 299 0.02 21.14 -22.91
C ASP A 299 1.08 22.02 -22.25
N GLN A 300 0.68 22.84 -21.27
CA GLN A 300 1.60 23.64 -20.44
C GLN A 300 2.51 22.74 -19.60
N LEU A 301 1.97 21.71 -18.94
CA LEU A 301 2.76 20.75 -18.18
C LEU A 301 3.75 19.98 -19.06
N ALA A 302 3.34 19.54 -20.25
CA ALA A 302 4.23 18.88 -21.20
C ALA A 302 5.41 19.78 -21.59
N ARG A 303 5.15 21.07 -21.83
CA ARG A 303 6.20 22.07 -22.10
C ARG A 303 7.09 22.29 -20.88
N ALA A 304 6.52 22.45 -19.68
CA ALA A 304 7.29 22.64 -18.45
C ALA A 304 8.26 21.46 -18.18
N ILE A 305 7.80 20.22 -18.35
CA ILE A 305 8.65 19.03 -18.21
C ILE A 305 9.79 19.05 -19.24
N SER A 306 9.52 19.44 -20.49
CA SER A 306 10.57 19.56 -21.51
C SER A 306 11.58 20.68 -21.21
N MET A 307 11.11 21.78 -20.61
CA MET A 307 11.95 22.93 -20.24
C MET A 307 12.91 22.60 -19.07
N VAL A 308 12.54 21.70 -18.16
CA VAL A 308 13.47 21.26 -17.09
C VAL A 308 14.74 20.61 -17.66
N ALA A 309 14.62 19.90 -18.79
CA ALA A 309 15.76 19.28 -19.47
C ALA A 309 16.48 20.22 -20.47
N ALA A 310 15.91 21.38 -20.77
CA ALA A 310 16.48 22.33 -21.71
C ALA A 310 17.71 23.05 -21.12
N PRO A 311 18.67 23.49 -21.95
CA PRO A 311 19.78 24.32 -21.50
C PRO A 311 19.32 25.55 -20.70
N SER A 312 20.21 26.04 -19.83
CA SER A 312 20.02 27.30 -19.10
C SER A 312 19.98 28.48 -20.07
N VAL A 313 19.07 29.42 -19.85
CA VAL A 313 19.00 30.68 -20.62
C VAL A 313 19.94 31.74 -20.03
N VAL A 314 20.44 31.54 -18.81
CA VAL A 314 21.34 32.48 -18.11
C VAL A 314 22.67 32.68 -18.87
N PRO A 315 23.01 33.93 -19.23
CA PRO A 315 24.25 34.24 -19.92
C PRO A 315 25.47 34.18 -18.98
N THR A 316 26.62 33.85 -19.54
CA THR A 316 27.92 33.71 -18.84
C THR A 316 28.96 34.64 -19.44
N ALA A 317 29.99 35.00 -18.67
CA ALA A 317 31.08 35.88 -19.14
C ALA A 317 31.77 35.36 -20.42
N GLY A 318 31.87 34.03 -20.57
CA GLY A 318 32.52 33.39 -21.73
C GLY A 318 34.04 33.46 -21.65
N GLU A 319 34.72 33.09 -22.74
CA GLU A 319 36.19 33.12 -22.79
C GLU A 319 36.75 34.54 -22.60
N ASP A 320 37.96 34.61 -22.04
CA ASP A 320 38.69 35.87 -21.83
C ASP A 320 39.47 36.29 -23.08
N PRO A 321 38.99 37.27 -23.87
CA PRO A 321 39.69 37.69 -25.08
C PRO A 321 41.00 38.42 -24.75
N LEU A 322 41.12 39.00 -23.55
CA LEU A 322 42.29 39.78 -23.15
C LEU A 322 43.38 38.91 -22.49
N GLY A 323 43.05 37.68 -22.10
CA GLY A 323 43.91 36.74 -21.36
C GLY A 323 45.24 36.42 -22.04
N SER A 324 45.26 36.39 -23.38
CA SER A 324 46.45 36.07 -24.18
C SER A 324 47.21 37.29 -24.69
N LEU A 325 46.61 38.48 -24.66
CA LEU A 325 47.11 39.67 -25.36
C LEU A 325 47.87 40.67 -24.46
N MET A 326 47.65 40.65 -23.14
CA MET A 326 47.99 41.79 -22.27
C MET A 326 48.52 41.36 -20.89
N SER A 327 49.84 41.16 -20.73
CA SER A 327 50.48 40.72 -19.47
C SER A 327 51.01 41.85 -18.57
N GLY A 328 50.75 43.12 -18.89
CA GLY A 328 51.32 44.29 -18.17
C GLY A 328 50.36 45.44 -17.85
N VAL A 329 49.05 45.28 -18.06
CA VAL A 329 48.04 46.32 -17.79
C VAL A 329 47.19 45.90 -16.59
N ASP A 330 46.79 46.85 -15.74
CA ASP A 330 45.92 46.60 -14.59
C ASP A 330 44.52 46.18 -15.07
N ARG A 331 44.16 44.93 -14.79
CA ARG A 331 42.88 44.30 -15.19
C ARG A 331 41.98 43.97 -14.00
N THR A 332 42.35 44.41 -12.81
CA THR A 332 41.68 44.05 -11.55
C THR A 332 40.18 44.37 -11.56
N ALA A 333 39.78 45.48 -12.19
CA ALA A 333 38.37 45.86 -12.34
C ALA A 333 37.59 44.89 -13.25
N ILE A 334 38.15 44.51 -14.41
CA ILE A 334 37.53 43.57 -15.35
C ILE A 334 37.42 42.18 -14.73
N ASP A 335 38.48 41.72 -14.08
CA ASP A 335 38.51 40.38 -13.46
C ASP A 335 37.49 40.29 -12.31
N ARG A 336 37.31 41.37 -11.56
CA ARG A 336 36.25 41.48 -10.54
C ARG A 336 34.86 41.37 -11.16
N ILE A 337 34.59 42.08 -12.26
CA ILE A 337 33.30 42.01 -12.95
C ILE A 337 33.06 40.60 -13.51
N ARG A 338 34.07 39.96 -14.09
CA ARG A 338 33.98 38.57 -14.59
C ARG A 338 33.63 37.58 -13.47
N LEU A 339 34.33 37.67 -12.34
CA LEU A 339 34.06 36.84 -11.15
C LEU A 339 32.62 37.05 -10.64
N GLU A 340 32.14 38.28 -10.62
CA GLU A 340 30.77 38.61 -10.21
C GLU A 340 29.72 38.04 -11.18
N ILE A 341 29.95 38.19 -12.49
CA ILE A 341 29.07 37.63 -13.55
C ILE A 341 29.03 36.10 -13.45
N ASP A 342 30.16 35.43 -13.24
CA ASP A 342 30.21 33.98 -13.15
C ASP A 342 29.54 33.48 -11.87
N ALA A 343 29.80 34.10 -10.71
CA ALA A 343 29.12 33.78 -9.46
C ALA A 343 27.60 33.99 -9.56
N THR A 344 27.17 35.09 -10.16
CA THR A 344 25.75 35.40 -10.40
C THR A 344 25.13 34.39 -11.37
N SER A 345 25.86 33.98 -12.41
CA SER A 345 25.37 32.99 -13.38
C SER A 345 25.07 31.63 -12.72
N VAL A 346 25.93 31.18 -11.79
CA VAL A 346 25.73 29.93 -11.05
C VAL A 346 24.50 30.02 -10.16
N GLN A 347 24.35 31.13 -9.42
CA GLN A 347 23.18 31.36 -8.56
C GLN A 347 21.88 31.43 -9.37
N LEU A 348 21.87 32.17 -10.48
CA LEU A 348 20.71 32.28 -11.37
C LEU A 348 20.35 30.94 -12.01
N ARG A 349 21.33 30.12 -12.40
CA ARG A 349 21.08 28.76 -12.92
C ARG A 349 20.41 27.84 -11.91
N LEU A 350 20.84 27.89 -10.66
CA LEU A 350 20.21 27.12 -9.57
C LEU A 350 18.77 27.58 -9.32
N ARG A 351 18.54 28.91 -9.31
CA ARG A 351 17.20 29.50 -9.17
C ARG A 351 16.31 29.16 -10.35
N GLU A 352 16.82 29.24 -11.57
CA GLU A 352 16.11 28.87 -12.81
C GLU A 352 15.66 27.41 -12.75
N ARG A 353 16.58 26.49 -12.44
CA ARG A 353 16.26 25.06 -12.36
C ARG A 353 15.20 24.79 -11.30
N ARG A 354 15.27 25.45 -10.14
CA ARG A 354 14.26 25.34 -9.09
C ARG A 354 12.91 25.88 -9.54
N LEU A 355 12.88 27.06 -10.16
CA LEU A 355 11.66 27.65 -10.70
C LEU A 355 11.00 26.76 -11.76
N ARG A 356 11.79 26.16 -12.67
CA ARG A 356 11.27 25.23 -13.69
C ARG A 356 10.67 23.96 -13.06
N LEU A 357 11.27 23.45 -11.98
CA LEU A 357 10.74 22.31 -11.22
C LEU A 357 9.46 22.68 -10.48
N ASP A 358 9.44 23.83 -9.81
CA ASP A 358 8.28 24.34 -9.07
C ASP A 358 7.10 24.58 -10.03
N GLN A 359 7.36 25.17 -11.21
CA GLN A 359 6.37 25.33 -12.27
C GLN A 359 5.80 24.00 -12.75
N ALA A 360 6.66 23.00 -13.00
CA ALA A 360 6.21 21.67 -13.41
C ALA A 360 5.39 20.98 -12.31
N GLY A 361 5.78 21.14 -11.04
CA GLY A 361 5.05 20.62 -9.89
C GLY A 361 3.66 21.24 -9.75
N GLN A 362 3.57 22.56 -9.79
CA GLN A 362 2.28 23.25 -9.71
C GLN A 362 1.34 22.87 -10.85
N LEU A 363 1.84 22.87 -12.10
CA LEU A 363 1.03 22.46 -13.26
C LEU A 363 0.57 21.00 -13.17
N TYR A 364 1.38 20.13 -12.56
CA TYR A 364 1.00 18.75 -12.28
C TYR A 364 -0.15 18.68 -11.26
N ASP A 365 -0.07 19.44 -10.18
CA ASP A 365 -1.13 19.51 -9.17
C ASP A 365 -2.43 20.10 -9.74
N ASP A 366 -2.35 21.13 -10.57
CA ASP A 366 -3.51 21.69 -11.28
C ASP A 366 -4.15 20.67 -12.21
N VAL A 367 -3.36 19.97 -13.05
CA VAL A 367 -3.88 18.90 -13.92
C VAL A 367 -4.56 17.79 -13.10
N ARG A 368 -3.98 17.43 -11.95
CA ARG A 368 -4.55 16.42 -11.04
C ARG A 368 -5.86 16.89 -10.43
N ALA A 369 -5.92 18.12 -9.93
CA ALA A 369 -7.11 18.73 -9.33
C ALA A 369 -8.25 18.85 -10.35
N LEU A 370 -7.97 19.42 -11.52
CA LEU A 370 -8.92 19.58 -12.61
C LEU A 370 -9.44 18.22 -13.13
N ASN A 371 -8.58 17.20 -13.20
CA ASN A 371 -9.03 15.85 -13.57
C ASN A 371 -9.92 15.21 -12.49
N ALA A 372 -9.61 15.40 -11.20
CA ALA A 372 -10.45 14.92 -10.11
C ALA A 372 -11.84 15.58 -10.17
N ASP A 373 -11.87 16.87 -10.43
CA ASP A 373 -13.09 17.66 -10.60
C ASP A 373 -13.91 17.23 -11.84
N ARG A 374 -13.24 16.93 -12.97
CA ARG A 374 -13.86 16.31 -14.16
C ARG A 374 -14.55 15.00 -13.83
N LEU A 375 -13.93 14.15 -13.03
CA LEU A 375 -14.49 12.86 -12.63
C LEU A 375 -15.70 13.01 -11.71
N LYS A 376 -15.71 14.00 -10.81
CA LYS A 376 -16.88 14.31 -9.98
C LYS A 376 -18.07 14.72 -10.85
N LEU A 377 -17.83 15.53 -11.88
CA LEU A 377 -18.88 15.98 -12.80
C LEU A 377 -19.53 14.84 -13.59
N LEU A 378 -18.84 13.72 -13.85
CA LEU A 378 -19.42 12.58 -14.59
C LEU A 378 -20.73 12.05 -14.01
N GLY A 379 -20.91 12.16 -12.67
CA GLY A 379 -22.14 11.75 -12.00
C GLY A 379 -23.34 12.65 -12.29
N PHE A 380 -23.10 13.90 -12.66
CA PHE A 380 -24.09 14.96 -12.87
C PHE A 380 -24.40 15.25 -14.34
N LEU A 381 -23.61 14.69 -15.28
CA LEU A 381 -23.85 14.83 -16.72
C LEU A 381 -25.17 14.21 -17.16
N SER A 382 -25.75 14.72 -18.24
CA SER A 382 -26.92 14.13 -18.89
C SER A 382 -26.63 12.67 -19.32
N SER A 383 -27.66 11.82 -19.37
CA SER A 383 -27.49 10.41 -19.77
C SER A 383 -26.96 10.27 -21.20
N GLU A 384 -27.37 11.17 -22.09
CA GLU A 384 -26.88 11.22 -23.48
C GLU A 384 -25.40 11.61 -23.55
N ARG A 385 -24.99 12.68 -22.85
CA ARG A 385 -23.60 13.13 -22.82
C ARG A 385 -22.69 12.08 -22.19
N ARG A 386 -23.12 11.50 -21.07
CA ARG A 386 -22.42 10.41 -20.38
C ARG A 386 -22.28 9.18 -21.28
N GLY A 387 -23.34 8.82 -22.01
CA GLY A 387 -23.33 7.73 -22.99
C GLY A 387 -22.27 7.93 -24.08
N ARG A 388 -22.23 9.12 -24.68
CA ARG A 388 -21.25 9.48 -25.73
C ARG A 388 -19.80 9.43 -25.25
N ILE A 389 -19.55 9.84 -24.01
CA ILE A 389 -18.19 9.88 -23.44
C ILE A 389 -17.72 8.48 -23.01
N ILE A 390 -18.58 7.67 -22.38
CA ILE A 390 -18.17 6.40 -21.78
C ILE A 390 -18.06 5.27 -22.82
N HIS A 391 -18.92 5.26 -23.84
CA HIS A 391 -18.98 4.16 -24.81
C HIS A 391 -17.98 4.34 -25.96
N PHE A 392 -17.84 3.29 -26.77
CA PHE A 392 -17.02 3.31 -27.99
C PHE A 392 -17.67 4.22 -29.05
N GLY A 393 -17.41 5.53 -28.97
CA GLY A 393 -17.83 6.55 -29.94
C GLY A 393 -16.69 7.54 -30.23
N ALA A 394 -16.93 8.50 -31.13
CA ALA A 394 -15.92 9.51 -31.48
C ALA A 394 -15.49 10.35 -30.25
N ASP A 395 -16.47 10.80 -29.44
CA ASP A 395 -16.22 11.53 -28.20
C ASP A 395 -15.47 10.68 -27.16
N GLY A 396 -15.86 9.40 -27.01
CA GLY A 396 -15.19 8.46 -26.13
C GLY A 396 -13.76 8.15 -26.56
N LEU A 397 -13.48 8.07 -27.87
CA LEU A 397 -12.13 7.85 -28.39
C LEU A 397 -11.22 9.07 -28.16
N ASP A 398 -11.72 10.27 -28.44
CA ASP A 398 -11.01 11.52 -28.14
C ASP A 398 -10.74 11.65 -26.62
N GLN A 399 -11.70 11.25 -25.78
CA GLN A 399 -11.49 11.21 -24.34
C GLN A 399 -10.50 10.14 -23.89
N ALA A 400 -10.54 8.94 -24.47
CA ALA A 400 -9.58 7.89 -24.18
C ALA A 400 -8.15 8.31 -24.57
N LEU A 401 -7.96 8.95 -25.72
CA LEU A 401 -6.67 9.50 -26.13
C LEU A 401 -6.19 10.59 -25.16
N ALA A 402 -7.08 11.48 -24.71
CA ALA A 402 -6.75 12.49 -23.72
C ALA A 402 -6.34 11.88 -22.37
N GLU A 403 -7.01 10.81 -21.94
CA GLU A 403 -6.66 10.06 -20.72
C GLU A 403 -5.32 9.32 -20.87
N VAL A 404 -5.05 8.67 -22.01
CA VAL A 404 -3.74 8.04 -22.29
C VAL A 404 -2.62 9.08 -22.25
N ARG A 405 -2.87 10.25 -22.87
CA ARG A 405 -1.92 11.37 -22.84
C ARG A 405 -1.65 11.83 -21.41
N GLN A 406 -2.69 11.95 -20.59
CA GLN A 406 -2.52 12.27 -19.16
C GLN A 406 -1.66 11.22 -18.45
N VAL A 407 -1.91 9.91 -18.64
CA VAL A 407 -1.08 8.86 -18.02
C VAL A 407 0.38 8.99 -18.44
N SER A 408 0.63 9.22 -19.73
CA SER A 408 2.00 9.41 -20.22
C SER A 408 2.69 10.63 -19.60
N LEU A 409 1.92 11.70 -19.36
CA LEU A 409 2.42 12.95 -18.80
C LEU A 409 2.74 12.83 -17.30
N VAL A 410 1.84 12.19 -16.55
CA VAL A 410 2.04 11.84 -15.13
C VAL A 410 3.30 10.98 -14.98
N LEU A 411 3.45 9.95 -15.81
CA LEU A 411 4.65 9.10 -15.78
C LEU A 411 5.92 9.88 -16.15
N SER A 412 5.86 10.78 -17.14
CA SER A 412 7.01 11.60 -17.53
C SER A 412 7.44 12.55 -16.41
N TYR A 413 6.48 13.17 -15.71
CA TYR A 413 6.74 14.03 -14.57
C TYR A 413 7.43 13.26 -13.44
N HIS A 414 6.88 12.12 -13.03
CA HIS A 414 7.46 11.31 -11.94
C HIS A 414 8.84 10.76 -12.30
N LEU A 415 9.06 10.36 -13.56
CA LEU A 415 10.37 9.96 -14.04
C LEU A 415 11.39 11.11 -13.98
N MET A 416 10.97 12.32 -14.34
CA MET A 416 11.78 13.53 -14.26
C MET A 416 12.16 13.84 -12.80
N VAL A 417 11.18 13.85 -11.89
CA VAL A 417 11.40 14.11 -10.45
C VAL A 417 12.32 13.05 -9.84
N SER A 418 12.06 11.77 -10.12
CA SER A 418 12.87 10.63 -9.65
C SER A 418 14.32 10.73 -10.13
N ARG A 419 14.53 11.04 -11.42
CA ARG A 419 15.89 11.21 -11.97
C ARG A 419 16.60 12.40 -11.33
N ASN A 420 15.89 13.51 -11.14
CA ASN A 420 16.45 14.69 -10.50
C ASN A 420 16.88 14.39 -9.05
N TRP A 421 16.02 13.72 -8.29
CA TRP A 421 16.30 13.31 -6.92
C TRP A 421 17.56 12.42 -6.80
N ILE A 422 17.72 11.44 -7.69
CA ILE A 422 18.92 10.59 -7.74
C ILE A 422 20.18 11.43 -8.00
N THR A 423 20.11 12.39 -8.92
CA THR A 423 21.27 13.27 -9.19
C THR A 423 21.60 14.23 -8.06
N THR A 424 20.59 14.68 -7.30
CA THR A 424 20.79 15.56 -6.14
C THR A 424 21.33 14.80 -4.94
N LEU A 425 20.96 13.53 -4.76
CA LEU A 425 21.51 12.64 -3.73
C LEU A 425 23.02 12.47 -3.86
N GLY A 426 23.53 12.37 -5.09
CA GLY A 426 24.97 12.25 -5.35
C GLY A 426 25.76 13.55 -5.17
N SER A 427 25.09 14.71 -5.10
CA SER A 427 25.74 16.04 -5.05
C SER A 427 25.47 16.84 -3.77
N SER A 428 24.55 16.39 -2.93
CA SER A 428 24.17 17.06 -1.68
C SER A 428 24.69 16.30 -0.45
N SER A 429 25.98 16.44 -0.17
CA SER A 429 26.55 16.10 1.14
C SER A 429 26.34 17.19 2.20
N SER A 430 25.79 18.37 1.85
CA SER A 430 25.79 19.54 2.73
C SER A 430 24.43 20.23 2.94
N THR A 431 23.32 19.75 2.37
CA THR A 431 22.00 20.43 2.46
C THR A 431 20.87 19.55 2.98
N LEU A 432 21.17 18.56 3.82
CA LEU A 432 20.15 17.85 4.61
C LEU A 432 19.88 18.61 5.92
N GLY A 433 19.05 19.66 5.83
CA GLY A 433 18.37 20.26 6.98
C GLY A 433 17.20 19.41 7.52
N TRP A 434 16.88 18.30 6.86
CA TRP A 434 16.12 17.19 7.45
C TRP A 434 17.10 16.32 8.22
N SER A 435 16.94 16.23 9.54
CA SER A 435 17.94 15.65 10.43
C SER A 435 18.45 14.31 9.90
N ALA A 436 19.77 14.19 9.74
CA ALA A 436 20.42 12.91 9.40
C ALA A 436 19.94 11.77 10.31
N VAL A 437 19.47 12.11 11.52
CA VAL A 437 18.81 11.24 12.49
C VAL A 437 17.50 10.64 11.97
N THR A 438 16.59 11.43 11.39
CA THR A 438 15.32 10.90 10.82
C THR A 438 15.58 9.96 9.64
N PHE A 439 16.47 10.32 8.74
CA PHE A 439 16.86 9.45 7.63
C PHE A 439 17.53 8.16 8.13
N GLY A 440 18.45 8.28 9.10
CA GLY A 440 19.10 7.16 9.75
C GLY A 440 18.11 6.23 10.45
N MET A 441 17.08 6.78 11.10
CA MET A 441 16.04 6.01 11.78
C MET A 441 15.15 5.25 10.79
N VAL A 442 14.76 5.88 9.67
CA VAL A 442 14.02 5.20 8.59
C VAL A 442 14.89 4.09 8.00
N LEU A 443 16.15 4.36 7.68
CA LEU A 443 17.07 3.36 7.14
C LEU A 443 17.26 2.18 8.10
N LEU A 444 17.43 2.45 9.40
CA LEU A 444 17.54 1.42 10.44
C LEU A 444 16.27 0.57 10.51
N LYS A 445 15.08 1.18 10.47
CA LYS A 445 13.79 0.47 10.44
C LYS A 445 13.70 -0.46 9.23
N TRP A 446 14.18 -0.02 8.07
CA TRP A 446 14.24 -0.83 6.85
C TRP A 446 15.23 -2.00 6.96
N ILE A 447 16.45 -1.75 7.43
CA ILE A 447 17.47 -2.79 7.65
C ILE A 447 16.96 -3.81 8.66
N PHE A 448 16.36 -3.38 9.77
CA PHE A 448 15.78 -4.28 10.77
C PHE A 448 14.64 -5.12 10.18
N THR A 449 13.72 -4.52 9.42
CA THR A 449 12.60 -5.22 8.79
C THR A 449 13.11 -6.25 7.78
N LEU A 450 14.08 -5.89 6.94
CA LEU A 450 14.67 -6.80 5.96
C LEU A 450 15.49 -7.90 6.64
N GLY A 451 16.25 -7.57 7.69
CA GLY A 451 17.02 -8.52 8.48
C GLY A 451 16.12 -9.55 9.17
N LEU A 452 15.03 -9.09 9.80
CA LEU A 452 14.02 -9.96 10.41
C LEU A 452 13.35 -10.85 9.36
N PHE A 453 13.04 -10.31 8.18
CA PHE A 453 12.48 -11.09 7.07
C PHE A 453 13.44 -12.16 6.56
N LEU A 454 14.71 -11.83 6.31
CA LEU A 454 15.72 -12.78 5.84
C LEU A 454 16.00 -13.86 6.88
N TRP A 455 16.06 -13.48 8.17
CA TRP A 455 16.17 -14.43 9.28
C TRP A 455 14.97 -15.37 9.35
N TRP A 456 13.75 -14.81 9.28
CA TRP A 456 12.51 -15.58 9.29
C TRP A 456 12.45 -16.55 8.10
N ARG A 457 12.78 -16.08 6.90
CA ARG A 457 12.78 -16.89 5.67
C ARG A 457 13.77 -18.04 5.73
N LYS A 458 14.94 -17.84 6.36
CA LYS A 458 15.96 -18.88 6.53
C LYS A 458 15.59 -19.90 7.61
N ARG A 459 15.13 -19.45 8.79
CA ARG A 459 14.92 -20.32 9.96
C ARG A 459 13.50 -20.80 10.17
N GLY A 460 12.51 -20.17 9.56
CA GLY A 460 11.15 -20.42 9.97
C GLY A 460 10.62 -21.81 9.58
N ASP A 461 11.19 -22.47 8.57
CA ASP A 461 10.82 -23.84 8.23
C ASP A 461 11.27 -24.83 9.33
N GLU A 462 12.47 -24.61 9.88
CA GLU A 462 13.01 -25.36 11.02
C GLU A 462 12.15 -25.12 12.27
N LEU A 463 11.79 -23.86 12.55
CA LEU A 463 10.90 -23.52 13.66
C LEU A 463 9.54 -24.20 13.49
N LEU A 464 8.88 -24.10 12.33
CA LEU A 464 7.59 -24.74 12.11
C LEU A 464 7.65 -26.27 12.27
N GLN A 465 8.77 -26.91 11.89
CA GLN A 465 9.00 -28.33 12.13
C GLN A 465 9.11 -28.66 13.62
N GLN A 466 9.90 -27.89 14.38
CA GLN A 466 10.03 -28.07 15.83
C GLN A 466 8.70 -27.91 16.56
N TRP A 467 7.90 -26.92 16.17
CA TRP A 467 6.55 -26.72 16.74
C TRP A 467 5.61 -27.87 16.40
N ARG A 468 5.67 -28.39 15.18
CA ARG A 468 4.88 -29.57 14.76
C ARG A 468 5.27 -30.82 15.55
N GLU A 469 6.55 -31.02 15.82
CA GLU A 469 7.04 -32.15 16.61
C GLU A 469 6.56 -32.07 18.05
N ARG A 470 6.65 -30.89 18.69
CA ARG A 470 6.10 -30.66 20.04
C ARG A 470 4.60 -30.96 20.13
N ILE A 471 3.81 -30.48 19.17
CA ILE A 471 2.36 -30.74 19.15
C ILE A 471 2.06 -32.23 18.91
N ARG A 472 2.86 -32.91 18.08
CA ARG A 472 2.72 -34.37 17.88
C ARG A 472 3.09 -35.16 19.14
N GLU A 473 4.08 -34.71 19.89
CA GLU A 473 4.43 -35.32 21.18
C GLU A 473 3.30 -35.14 22.19
N GLU A 474 2.67 -33.97 22.24
CA GLU A 474 1.48 -33.72 23.05
C GLU A 474 0.28 -34.58 22.62
N ASP A 475 -0.01 -34.67 21.32
CA ASP A 475 -1.08 -35.51 20.77
C ASP A 475 -0.84 -37.01 21.09
N ARG A 476 0.43 -37.46 21.04
CA ARG A 476 0.82 -38.83 21.44
C ARG A 476 0.64 -39.06 22.93
N ARG A 477 1.01 -38.10 23.78
CA ARG A 477 0.78 -38.15 25.24
C ARG A 477 -0.71 -38.23 25.57
N GLN A 478 -1.55 -37.57 24.78
CA GLN A 478 -3.01 -37.57 24.94
C GLN A 478 -3.73 -38.72 24.21
N ARG A 479 -3.00 -39.64 23.55
CA ARG A 479 -3.55 -40.80 22.79
C ARG A 479 -4.63 -40.40 21.77
N ALA A 480 -4.52 -39.22 21.16
CA ALA A 480 -5.51 -38.76 20.19
C ALA A 480 -5.44 -39.60 18.89
N VAL A 481 -6.57 -40.20 18.50
CA VAL A 481 -6.69 -41.03 17.28
C VAL A 481 -6.81 -40.17 16.00
N VAL A 482 -7.17 -38.89 16.16
CA VAL A 482 -7.34 -37.94 15.06
C VAL A 482 -6.29 -36.83 15.21
N PRO A 483 -5.56 -36.47 14.14
CA PRO A 483 -4.59 -35.38 14.22
C PRO A 483 -5.26 -34.09 14.69
N SER A 484 -4.63 -33.39 15.64
CA SER A 484 -5.13 -32.12 16.13
C SER A 484 -5.32 -31.12 14.98
N ARG A 485 -6.34 -30.24 15.12
CA ARG A 485 -6.61 -29.17 14.14
C ARG A 485 -5.38 -28.28 13.92
N LEU A 486 -4.52 -28.15 14.94
CA LEU A 486 -3.29 -27.37 14.89
C LEU A 486 -2.28 -27.95 13.88
N ILE A 487 -2.14 -29.27 13.79
CA ILE A 487 -1.24 -29.90 12.79
C ILE A 487 -1.74 -29.61 11.37
N ILE A 488 -3.06 -29.65 11.14
CA ILE A 488 -3.67 -29.33 9.84
C ILE A 488 -3.42 -27.85 9.48
N VAL A 489 -3.53 -26.94 10.46
CA VAL A 489 -3.25 -25.52 10.27
C VAL A 489 -1.77 -25.29 9.98
N LEU A 490 -0.85 -25.93 10.71
CA LEU A 490 0.60 -25.81 10.48
C LEU A 490 1.02 -26.34 9.11
N ASP A 491 0.49 -27.50 8.71
CA ASP A 491 0.77 -28.08 7.39
C ASP A 491 0.23 -27.18 6.27
N SER A 492 -0.92 -26.53 6.50
CA SER A 492 -1.49 -25.56 5.56
C SER A 492 -0.65 -24.28 5.50
N LEU A 493 -0.22 -23.76 6.66
CA LEU A 493 0.60 -22.55 6.76
C LEU A 493 1.94 -22.73 6.02
N ARG A 494 2.58 -23.90 6.14
CA ARG A 494 3.84 -24.20 5.44
C ARG A 494 3.69 -24.20 3.92
N GLN A 495 2.57 -24.69 3.39
CA GLN A 495 2.30 -24.67 1.95
C GLN A 495 2.08 -23.25 1.40
N ILE A 496 1.49 -22.37 2.22
CA ILE A 496 1.07 -21.01 1.82
C ILE A 496 2.15 -19.97 2.16
N ARG A 497 3.19 -20.36 2.90
CA ARG A 497 4.21 -19.48 3.47
C ARG A 497 4.93 -18.61 2.45
N GLY A 498 5.32 -19.16 1.31
CA GLY A 498 6.09 -18.44 0.29
C GLY A 498 5.49 -17.08 -0.09
N PRO A 499 4.26 -17.04 -0.64
CA PRO A 499 3.59 -15.77 -0.96
C PRO A 499 3.19 -14.96 0.28
N LEU A 500 2.90 -15.61 1.42
CA LEU A 500 2.54 -14.93 2.67
C LEU A 500 3.70 -14.09 3.22
N ASP A 501 4.91 -14.67 3.27
CA ASP A 501 6.11 -14.00 3.75
C ASP A 501 6.41 -12.74 2.91
N TRP A 502 6.32 -12.85 1.58
CA TRP A 502 6.51 -11.71 0.68
C TRP A 502 5.43 -10.64 0.83
N LEU A 503 4.17 -11.03 0.98
CA LEU A 503 3.08 -10.09 1.22
C LEU A 503 3.25 -9.35 2.55
N LEU A 504 3.67 -10.06 3.60
CA LEU A 504 3.99 -9.47 4.90
C LEU A 504 5.15 -8.47 4.79
N LEU A 505 6.22 -8.81 4.06
CA LEU A 505 7.34 -7.91 3.82
C LEU A 505 6.86 -6.63 3.13
N VAL A 506 6.06 -6.74 2.07
CA VAL A 506 5.53 -5.57 1.34
C VAL A 506 4.70 -4.68 2.26
N ILE A 507 3.82 -5.26 3.09
CA ILE A 507 3.03 -4.51 4.07
C ILE A 507 3.94 -3.79 5.07
N LEU A 508 4.94 -4.49 5.62
CA LEU A 508 5.87 -3.93 6.59
C LEU A 508 6.75 -2.83 6.00
N LEU A 509 7.21 -2.99 4.75
CA LEU A 509 7.98 -1.95 4.05
C LEU A 509 7.16 -0.70 3.79
N VAL A 510 5.90 -0.85 3.36
CA VAL A 510 4.99 0.30 3.16
C VAL A 510 4.66 0.96 4.49
N TRP A 511 4.43 0.18 5.55
CA TRP A 511 4.22 0.69 6.92
C TRP A 511 5.48 1.34 7.52
N ALA A 512 6.66 0.97 7.04
CA ALA A 512 7.92 1.56 7.45
C ALA A 512 8.18 2.94 6.83
N LEU A 513 7.50 3.28 5.73
CA LEU A 513 7.65 4.58 5.07
C LEU A 513 6.94 5.70 5.82
N PRO A 514 7.48 6.93 5.77
CA PRO A 514 6.73 8.13 6.14
C PRO A 514 5.42 8.21 5.36
N THR A 515 4.37 8.73 5.98
CA THR A 515 3.03 8.85 5.37
C THR A 515 3.07 9.64 4.06
N GLU A 516 3.91 10.66 3.97
CA GLU A 516 4.09 11.44 2.74
C GLU A 516 4.70 10.62 1.60
N THR A 517 5.76 9.85 1.88
CA THR A 517 6.40 8.97 0.88
C THR A 517 5.48 7.83 0.48
N ALA A 518 4.74 7.25 1.45
CA ALA A 518 3.77 6.20 1.17
C ALA A 518 2.59 6.70 0.30
N ALA A 519 2.25 7.98 0.39
CA ALA A 519 1.21 8.61 -0.42
C ALA A 519 1.65 8.93 -1.86
N GLN A 520 2.96 8.90 -2.15
CA GLN A 520 3.49 9.09 -3.49
C GLN A 520 2.93 8.05 -4.46
N LEU A 521 2.67 8.48 -5.69
CA LEU A 521 2.02 7.64 -6.69
C LEU A 521 2.89 6.43 -7.02
N GLU A 522 4.21 6.59 -7.11
CA GLU A 522 5.16 5.54 -7.45
C GLU A 522 5.15 4.41 -6.42
N VAL A 523 5.23 4.77 -5.14
CA VAL A 523 5.18 3.82 -4.02
C VAL A 523 3.83 3.11 -4.01
N ARG A 524 2.74 3.86 -4.19
CA ARG A 524 1.38 3.29 -4.20
C ARG A 524 1.17 2.33 -5.38
N LEU A 525 1.66 2.67 -6.58
CA LEU A 525 1.56 1.81 -7.76
C LEU A 525 2.40 0.54 -7.55
N LEU A 526 3.64 0.67 -7.10
CA LEU A 526 4.51 -0.47 -6.83
C LEU A 526 3.91 -1.38 -5.74
N ALA A 527 3.47 -0.80 -4.63
CA ALA A 527 2.81 -1.53 -3.55
C ALA A 527 1.54 -2.24 -4.04
N THR A 528 0.73 -1.59 -4.89
CA THR A 528 -0.46 -2.20 -5.49
C THR A 528 -0.09 -3.40 -6.36
N VAL A 529 0.92 -3.26 -7.23
CA VAL A 529 1.40 -4.36 -8.09
C VAL A 529 1.87 -5.54 -7.25
N LEU A 530 2.71 -5.29 -6.24
CA LEU A 530 3.24 -6.33 -5.36
C LEU A 530 2.13 -6.99 -4.54
N PHE A 531 1.18 -6.22 -4.01
CA PHE A 531 0.06 -6.74 -3.23
C PHE A 531 -0.86 -7.63 -4.08
N TRP A 532 -1.18 -7.23 -5.31
CA TRP A 532 -1.97 -8.07 -6.23
C TRP A 532 -1.22 -9.33 -6.64
N ALA A 533 0.09 -9.22 -6.91
CA ALA A 533 0.92 -10.36 -7.29
C ALA A 533 1.00 -11.41 -6.18
N PHE A 534 1.40 -11.00 -4.96
CA PHE A 534 1.54 -11.92 -3.83
C PHE A 534 0.21 -12.34 -3.24
N GLY A 535 -0.77 -11.43 -3.13
CA GLY A 535 -2.12 -11.74 -2.65
C GLY A 535 -2.87 -12.70 -3.58
N GLY A 536 -2.66 -12.56 -4.89
CA GLY A 536 -3.17 -13.50 -5.88
C GLY A 536 -2.56 -14.89 -5.79
N ALA A 537 -1.23 -14.96 -5.65
CA ALA A 537 -0.52 -16.23 -5.44
C ALA A 537 -0.99 -16.91 -4.14
N LEU A 538 -1.08 -16.14 -3.05
CA LEU A 538 -1.60 -16.57 -1.75
C LEU A 538 -3.01 -17.17 -1.90
N ALA A 539 -3.93 -16.48 -2.58
CA ALA A 539 -5.30 -16.95 -2.77
C ALA A 539 -5.35 -18.28 -3.55
N VAL A 540 -4.54 -18.43 -4.60
CA VAL A 540 -4.45 -19.68 -5.37
C VAL A 540 -3.95 -20.82 -4.50
N ASP A 541 -2.89 -20.60 -3.71
CA ASP A 541 -2.31 -21.63 -2.85
C ASP A 541 -3.26 -22.02 -1.71
N VAL A 542 -3.92 -21.04 -1.07
CA VAL A 542 -4.97 -21.27 -0.06
C VAL A 542 -6.10 -22.13 -0.62
N ILE A 543 -6.62 -21.78 -1.81
CA ILE A 543 -7.70 -22.56 -2.44
C ILE A 543 -7.21 -23.98 -2.76
N ASN A 544 -5.97 -24.14 -3.22
CA ASN A 544 -5.38 -25.45 -3.52
C ASN A 544 -5.12 -26.32 -2.27
N THR A 545 -4.81 -25.71 -1.13
CA THR A 545 -4.65 -26.44 0.13
C THR A 545 -6.02 -26.86 0.70
N ILE A 546 -7.03 -25.99 0.68
CA ILE A 546 -8.39 -26.35 1.10
C ILE A 546 -8.96 -27.47 0.20
N ALA A 547 -8.64 -27.37 -1.08
CA ALA A 547 -8.96 -28.33 -2.12
C ALA A 547 -8.44 -29.74 -1.86
N SER A 548 -7.16 -29.87 -1.49
CA SER A 548 -6.48 -31.15 -1.28
C SER A 548 -6.91 -31.84 0.01
N HIS A 549 -7.19 -31.07 1.08
CA HIS A 549 -7.71 -31.59 2.35
C HIS A 549 -9.09 -32.28 2.20
N GLN A 550 -9.92 -31.83 1.26
CA GLN A 550 -11.20 -32.49 0.97
C GLN A 550 -11.06 -33.82 0.22
N GLU A 551 -9.94 -34.05 -0.46
CA GLU A 551 -9.68 -35.28 -1.21
C GLU A 551 -9.15 -36.38 -0.29
N GLN A 552 -8.34 -36.04 0.72
CA GLN A 552 -7.78 -36.98 1.70
C GLN A 552 -8.82 -37.55 2.68
N THR A 553 -9.91 -36.82 2.93
CA THR A 553 -11.00 -37.26 3.85
C THR A 553 -11.99 -38.23 3.19
N ARG A 554 -11.76 -38.66 1.94
CA ARG A 554 -12.55 -39.71 1.29
C ARG A 554 -11.90 -41.09 1.49
N PRO A 555 -12.63 -42.08 2.03
CA PRO A 555 -12.07 -43.40 2.29
C PRO A 555 -11.77 -44.12 0.97
N LEU A 556 -10.53 -44.62 0.87
CA LEU A 556 -9.92 -45.58 -0.06
C LEU A 556 -10.46 -45.67 -1.51
N GLY A 557 -9.60 -45.36 -2.48
CA GLY A 557 -9.67 -46.01 -3.80
C GLY A 557 -9.55 -45.16 -5.07
N ALA A 558 -9.28 -43.85 -5.01
CA ALA A 558 -9.08 -43.07 -6.24
C ALA A 558 -7.94 -42.06 -6.08
N LEU A 559 -6.70 -42.53 -6.22
CA LEU A 559 -5.56 -41.70 -6.60
C LEU A 559 -5.96 -40.98 -7.90
N SER A 560 -6.41 -39.74 -7.77
CA SER A 560 -7.04 -39.01 -8.86
C SER A 560 -5.95 -38.29 -9.66
N PRO A 561 -5.67 -38.64 -10.92
CA PRO A 561 -4.76 -37.88 -11.81
C PRO A 561 -5.25 -36.44 -12.12
N HIS A 562 -6.36 -36.01 -11.51
CA HIS A 562 -7.02 -34.73 -11.76
C HIS A 562 -6.51 -33.56 -10.90
N GLY A 563 -5.66 -33.80 -9.89
CA GLY A 563 -5.11 -32.74 -9.03
C GLY A 563 -4.25 -31.72 -9.80
N THR A 564 -3.49 -32.19 -10.80
CA THR A 564 -2.67 -31.34 -11.66
C THR A 564 -3.50 -30.47 -12.60
N LEU A 565 -4.59 -31.01 -13.17
CA LEU A 565 -5.56 -30.26 -13.99
C LEU A 565 -6.26 -29.17 -13.16
N ARG A 566 -6.66 -29.48 -11.92
CA ARG A 566 -7.24 -28.52 -10.99
C ARG A 566 -6.27 -27.38 -10.72
N LEU A 567 -5.05 -27.68 -10.30
CA LEU A 567 -4.02 -26.67 -10.01
C LEU A 567 -3.71 -25.81 -11.24
N ARG A 568 -3.62 -26.41 -12.43
CA ARG A 568 -3.38 -25.69 -13.69
C ARG A 568 -4.53 -24.72 -14.02
N SER A 569 -5.79 -25.16 -13.87
CA SER A 569 -6.96 -24.30 -14.08
C SER A 569 -7.06 -23.18 -13.05
N LEU A 570 -6.76 -23.48 -11.77
CA LEU A 570 -6.78 -22.50 -10.70
C LEU A 570 -5.69 -21.45 -10.87
N ARG A 571 -4.47 -21.85 -11.27
CA ARG A 571 -3.39 -20.91 -11.59
C ARG A 571 -3.73 -20.03 -12.78
N LEU A 572 -4.36 -20.58 -13.82
CA LEU A 572 -4.80 -19.77 -14.97
C LEU A 572 -5.84 -18.73 -14.52
N VAL A 573 -6.91 -19.17 -13.85
CA VAL A 573 -7.97 -18.26 -13.36
C VAL A 573 -7.41 -17.23 -12.39
N GLY A 574 -6.61 -17.66 -11.41
CA GLY A 574 -5.96 -16.77 -10.45
C GLY A 574 -5.09 -15.74 -11.12
N ARG A 575 -4.22 -16.12 -12.06
CA ARG A 575 -3.40 -15.19 -12.85
C ARG A 575 -4.26 -14.23 -13.67
N THR A 576 -5.32 -14.70 -14.33
CA THR A 576 -6.24 -13.85 -15.09
C THR A 576 -6.94 -12.83 -14.19
N VAL A 577 -7.47 -13.26 -13.04
CA VAL A 577 -8.13 -12.37 -12.06
C VAL A 577 -7.15 -11.34 -11.51
N VAL A 578 -5.91 -11.75 -11.20
CA VAL A 578 -4.85 -10.85 -10.75
C VAL A 578 -4.51 -9.82 -11.81
N VAL A 579 -4.32 -10.24 -13.07
CA VAL A 579 -4.00 -9.32 -14.17
C VAL A 579 -5.16 -8.36 -14.43
N PHE A 580 -6.41 -8.84 -14.48
CA PHE A 580 -7.57 -7.98 -14.70
C PHE A 580 -7.80 -7.02 -13.54
N GLY A 581 -7.75 -7.53 -12.31
CA GLY A 581 -7.86 -6.73 -11.10
C GLY A 581 -6.76 -5.68 -11.00
N LEU A 582 -5.51 -6.06 -11.30
CA LEU A 582 -4.38 -5.14 -11.32
C LEU A 582 -4.57 -4.05 -12.38
N ILE A 583 -4.89 -4.38 -13.63
CA ILE A 583 -5.09 -3.38 -14.70
C ILE A 583 -6.26 -2.44 -14.34
N LEU A 584 -7.35 -2.97 -13.76
CA LEU A 584 -8.49 -2.16 -13.30
C LEU A 584 -8.11 -1.22 -12.15
N VAL A 585 -7.39 -1.70 -11.14
CA VAL A 585 -6.96 -0.87 -10.01
C VAL A 585 -5.94 0.18 -10.47
N LEU A 586 -5.00 -0.18 -11.35
CA LEU A 586 -4.06 0.78 -11.95
C LEU A 586 -4.79 1.85 -12.76
N SER A 587 -5.82 1.47 -13.53
CA SER A 587 -6.65 2.42 -14.28
C SER A 587 -7.38 3.40 -13.36
N ILE A 588 -7.93 2.91 -12.24
CA ILE A 588 -8.56 3.75 -11.21
C ILE A 588 -7.54 4.72 -10.58
N GLN A 589 -6.33 4.26 -10.27
CA GLN A 589 -5.31 5.12 -9.63
C GLN A 589 -4.72 6.16 -10.58
N LEU A 590 -4.51 5.82 -11.86
CA LEU A 590 -3.87 6.69 -12.84
C LEU A 590 -4.83 7.70 -13.49
N VAL A 591 -6.04 7.24 -13.84
CA VAL A 591 -7.00 8.01 -14.64
C VAL A 591 -8.28 8.30 -13.86
N GLY A 592 -8.63 7.44 -12.91
CA GLY A 592 -9.92 7.43 -12.23
C GLY A 592 -10.95 6.55 -12.94
N ARG A 593 -12.22 6.63 -12.50
CA ARG A 593 -13.36 5.93 -13.13
C ARG A 593 -13.86 6.69 -14.36
N GLY A 594 -12.95 6.90 -15.32
CA GLY A 594 -13.19 7.61 -16.58
C GLY A 594 -13.55 6.68 -17.75
N THR A 595 -13.16 7.07 -18.95
CA THR A 595 -13.51 6.34 -20.18
C THR A 595 -12.66 5.07 -20.33
N ILE A 596 -11.34 5.20 -20.12
CA ILE A 596 -10.40 4.06 -20.18
C ILE A 596 -10.81 2.96 -19.21
N TYR A 597 -11.21 3.31 -17.98
CA TYR A 597 -11.64 2.31 -16.99
C TYR A 597 -12.81 1.45 -17.51
N ASN A 598 -13.84 2.08 -18.08
CA ASN A 598 -15.00 1.36 -18.60
C ASN A 598 -14.66 0.50 -19.82
N TRP A 599 -13.76 0.99 -20.67
CA TRP A 599 -13.27 0.24 -21.83
C TRP A 599 -12.44 -0.97 -21.38
N VAL A 600 -11.49 -0.77 -20.47
CA VAL A 600 -10.69 -1.84 -19.87
C VAL A 600 -11.59 -2.87 -19.21
N PHE A 601 -12.58 -2.44 -18.43
CA PHE A 601 -13.55 -3.34 -17.80
C PHE A 601 -14.31 -4.19 -18.82
N SER A 602 -14.78 -3.56 -19.91
CA SER A 602 -15.46 -4.26 -21.01
C SER A 602 -14.53 -5.26 -21.70
N ILE A 603 -13.30 -4.86 -21.99
CA ILE A 603 -12.27 -5.72 -22.60
C ILE A 603 -11.94 -6.91 -21.69
N CYS A 604 -11.82 -6.70 -20.37
CA CYS A 604 -11.61 -7.78 -19.40
C CYS A 604 -12.76 -8.81 -19.44
N TRP A 605 -14.01 -8.35 -19.57
CA TRP A 605 -15.17 -9.23 -19.74
C TRP A 605 -15.09 -10.04 -21.04
N PHE A 606 -14.77 -9.41 -22.17
CA PHE A 606 -14.59 -10.13 -23.43
C PHE A 606 -13.40 -11.10 -23.37
N ALA A 607 -12.31 -10.72 -22.71
CA ALA A 607 -11.12 -11.56 -22.52
C ALA A 607 -11.37 -12.75 -21.57
N ALA A 608 -12.43 -12.73 -20.76
CA ALA A 608 -12.83 -13.89 -19.96
C ALA A 608 -13.36 -15.05 -20.83
N ILE A 609 -13.92 -14.76 -22.01
CA ILE A 609 -14.44 -15.77 -22.95
C ILE A 609 -13.36 -16.76 -23.43
N PRO A 610 -12.21 -16.32 -24.00
CA PRO A 610 -11.17 -17.25 -24.42
C PRO A 610 -10.56 -18.03 -23.23
N VAL A 611 -10.45 -17.42 -22.05
CA VAL A 611 -10.00 -18.12 -20.83
C VAL A 611 -10.98 -19.24 -20.46
N ALA A 612 -12.29 -18.96 -20.48
CA ALA A 612 -13.32 -19.97 -20.24
C ALA A 612 -13.26 -21.11 -21.28
N LEU A 613 -13.03 -20.80 -22.56
CA LEU A 613 -12.86 -21.81 -23.61
C LEU A 613 -11.63 -22.70 -23.39
N VAL A 614 -10.50 -22.14 -22.95
CA VAL A 614 -9.29 -22.92 -22.61
C VAL A 614 -9.56 -23.87 -21.44
N ILE A 615 -10.23 -23.38 -20.39
CA ILE A 615 -10.60 -24.20 -19.23
C ILE A 615 -11.56 -25.32 -19.65
N LEU A 616 -12.59 -25.00 -20.44
CA LEU A 616 -13.50 -26.00 -21.00
C LEU A 616 -12.77 -27.06 -21.82
N ARG A 617 -11.76 -26.66 -22.60
CA ARG A 617 -10.93 -27.58 -23.38
C ARG A 617 -10.13 -28.54 -22.49
N TRP A 618 -9.55 -28.05 -21.39
CA TRP A 618 -8.81 -28.89 -20.42
C TRP A 618 -9.74 -29.85 -19.67
N TRP A 619 -10.94 -29.40 -19.30
CA TRP A 619 -11.89 -30.19 -18.52
C TRP A 619 -12.80 -31.08 -19.37
N ARG A 620 -12.81 -30.92 -20.70
CA ARG A 620 -13.68 -31.67 -21.62
C ARG A 620 -13.61 -33.18 -21.41
N VAL A 621 -12.40 -33.74 -21.36
CA VAL A 621 -12.20 -35.19 -21.19
C VAL A 621 -12.76 -35.65 -19.84
N VAL A 622 -12.40 -34.95 -18.76
CA VAL A 622 -12.83 -35.27 -17.38
C VAL A 622 -14.36 -35.18 -17.22
N ILE A 623 -15.00 -34.16 -17.82
CA ILE A 623 -16.44 -33.98 -17.75
C ILE A 623 -17.17 -35.12 -18.47
N LEU A 624 -16.70 -35.49 -19.67
CA LEU A 624 -17.28 -36.58 -20.45
C LEU A 624 -17.12 -37.93 -19.74
N GLU A 625 -15.94 -38.23 -19.20
CA GLU A 625 -15.67 -39.44 -18.41
C GLU A 625 -16.58 -39.52 -17.18
N ARG A 626 -16.74 -38.42 -16.42
CA ARG A 626 -17.62 -38.39 -15.25
C ARG A 626 -19.10 -38.58 -15.59
N ILE A 627 -19.55 -38.06 -16.72
CA ILE A 627 -20.93 -38.25 -17.17
C ILE A 627 -21.14 -39.68 -17.65
N ASP A 628 -20.15 -40.28 -18.32
CA ASP A 628 -20.26 -41.66 -18.79
C ASP A 628 -20.23 -42.69 -17.66
N ALA A 629 -19.50 -42.41 -16.58
CA ALA A 629 -19.44 -43.26 -15.38
C ALA A 629 -20.77 -43.38 -14.61
N ASN A 630 -21.77 -42.53 -14.90
CA ASN A 630 -23.09 -42.62 -14.26
C ASN A 630 -23.93 -43.76 -14.87
N ARG A 631 -24.29 -44.76 -14.06
CA ARG A 631 -25.10 -45.92 -14.49
C ARG A 631 -26.49 -45.59 -15.03
N LYS A 632 -27.15 -44.50 -14.57
CA LYS A 632 -28.46 -44.05 -15.06
C LYS A 632 -28.33 -42.66 -15.69
N LYS A 633 -28.45 -42.60 -17.03
CA LYS A 633 -28.22 -41.37 -17.81
C LYS A 633 -29.49 -40.53 -17.93
N ARG A 634 -29.46 -39.30 -17.41
CA ARG A 634 -30.55 -38.31 -17.56
C ARG A 634 -30.61 -37.73 -18.99
N PRO A 635 -31.71 -37.08 -19.41
CA PRO A 635 -31.83 -36.49 -20.75
C PRO A 635 -30.70 -35.52 -21.11
N LEU A 636 -30.32 -34.65 -20.17
CA LEU A 636 -29.19 -33.73 -20.34
C LEU A 636 -27.85 -34.47 -20.47
N GLU A 637 -27.61 -35.51 -19.66
CA GLU A 637 -26.40 -36.34 -19.74
C GLU A 637 -26.32 -37.07 -21.09
N ARG A 638 -27.44 -37.59 -21.59
CA ARG A 638 -27.52 -38.20 -22.94
C ARG A 638 -27.22 -37.19 -24.04
N TRP A 639 -27.79 -36.00 -23.98
CA TRP A 639 -27.52 -34.93 -24.96
C TRP A 639 -26.05 -34.50 -24.98
N VAL A 640 -25.40 -34.41 -23.81
CA VAL A 640 -23.96 -34.11 -23.73
C VAL A 640 -23.12 -35.23 -24.36
N LEU A 641 -23.47 -36.50 -24.12
CA LEU A 641 -22.74 -37.63 -24.72
C LEU A 641 -22.99 -37.80 -26.23
N GLN A 642 -24.10 -37.29 -26.77
CA GLN A 642 -24.36 -37.27 -28.22
C GLN A 642 -23.53 -36.20 -28.93
N ASN A 643 -23.21 -35.09 -28.25
CA ASN A 643 -22.45 -33.97 -28.81
C ASN A 643 -20.98 -34.02 -28.37
N ARG A 644 -20.32 -35.18 -28.49
CA ARG A 644 -18.92 -35.39 -28.07
C ARG A 644 -17.90 -34.66 -28.95
N SER A 645 -18.18 -34.39 -30.22
CA SER A 645 -17.24 -33.81 -31.21
C SER A 645 -17.82 -32.57 -31.94
N GLY A 646 -16.94 -31.77 -32.55
CA GLY A 646 -17.31 -30.56 -33.30
C GLY A 646 -17.57 -29.32 -32.43
N TRP A 647 -18.03 -28.23 -33.05
CA TRP A 647 -18.28 -26.94 -32.39
C TRP A 647 -19.38 -27.02 -31.31
N LYS A 648 -20.37 -27.90 -31.49
CA LYS A 648 -21.45 -28.17 -30.51
C LYS A 648 -20.94 -28.83 -29.23
N SER A 649 -19.70 -29.35 -29.22
CA SER A 649 -19.12 -29.96 -28.01
C SER A 649 -18.81 -28.95 -26.90
N PHE A 650 -18.51 -27.70 -27.24
CA PHE A 650 -18.24 -26.66 -26.23
C PHE A 650 -19.46 -26.33 -25.36
N PRO A 651 -20.63 -25.97 -25.93
CA PRO A 651 -21.83 -25.73 -25.11
C PRO A 651 -22.32 -27.01 -24.41
N ALA A 652 -22.13 -28.19 -25.01
CA ALA A 652 -22.45 -29.47 -24.37
C ALA A 652 -21.59 -29.74 -23.12
N VAL A 653 -20.28 -29.56 -23.22
CA VAL A 653 -19.35 -29.70 -22.10
C VAL A 653 -19.60 -28.63 -21.03
N ALA A 654 -19.91 -27.40 -21.42
CA ALA A 654 -20.26 -26.33 -20.48
C ALA A 654 -21.52 -26.70 -19.67
N ALA A 655 -22.60 -27.13 -20.34
CA ALA A 655 -23.83 -27.59 -19.68
C ALA A 655 -23.58 -28.80 -18.78
N GLY A 656 -22.79 -29.78 -19.25
CA GLY A 656 -22.38 -30.95 -18.45
C GLY A 656 -21.57 -30.57 -17.21
N GLY A 657 -20.64 -29.63 -17.36
CA GLY A 657 -19.83 -29.08 -16.26
C GLY A 657 -20.68 -28.35 -15.22
N VAL A 658 -21.57 -27.45 -15.64
CA VAL A 658 -22.51 -26.73 -14.76
C VAL A 658 -23.41 -27.71 -14.00
N TYR A 659 -23.92 -28.74 -14.68
CA TYR A 659 -24.74 -29.77 -14.05
C TYR A 659 -23.96 -30.58 -13.00
N LEU A 660 -22.74 -31.04 -13.31
CA LEU A 660 -21.88 -31.76 -12.37
C LEU A 660 -21.51 -30.88 -11.16
N PHE A 661 -21.18 -29.61 -11.40
CA PHE A 661 -20.86 -28.64 -10.35
C PHE A 661 -22.05 -28.42 -9.42
N THR A 662 -23.24 -28.15 -9.97
CA THR A 662 -24.48 -27.92 -9.21
C THR A 662 -24.81 -29.12 -8.33
N ARG A 663 -24.74 -30.34 -8.87
CA ARG A 663 -24.99 -31.57 -8.12
C ARG A 663 -23.94 -31.81 -7.02
N GLY A 664 -22.68 -31.49 -7.30
CA GLY A 664 -21.60 -31.53 -6.33
C GLY A 664 -21.80 -30.54 -5.18
N ALA A 665 -22.12 -29.28 -5.50
CA ALA A 665 -22.41 -28.22 -4.55
C ALA A 665 -23.60 -28.57 -3.66
N LEU A 666 -24.71 -29.04 -4.25
CA LEU A 666 -25.88 -29.52 -3.50
C LEU A 666 -25.55 -30.67 -2.57
N ARG A 667 -24.68 -31.61 -2.98
CA ARG A 667 -24.23 -32.71 -2.11
C ARG A 667 -23.39 -32.19 -0.94
N ILE A 668 -22.47 -31.26 -1.18
CA ILE A 668 -21.64 -30.64 -0.13
C ILE A 668 -22.54 -29.88 0.85
N LEU A 669 -23.47 -29.08 0.33
CA LEU A 669 -24.43 -28.32 1.14
C LEU A 669 -25.28 -29.28 1.98
N ARG A 670 -25.86 -30.32 1.38
CA ARG A 670 -26.63 -31.34 2.11
C ARG A 670 -25.79 -32.02 3.20
N ASN A 671 -24.55 -32.39 2.88
CA ASN A 671 -23.66 -33.02 3.86
C ASN A 671 -23.29 -32.06 5.00
N ARG A 672 -23.06 -30.77 4.73
CA ARG A 672 -22.84 -29.75 5.77
C ARG A 672 -24.08 -29.55 6.63
N VAL A 673 -25.25 -29.40 6.00
CA VAL A 673 -26.55 -29.31 6.68
C VAL A 673 -26.82 -30.54 7.55
N SER A 674 -26.43 -31.74 7.12
CA SER A 674 -26.58 -32.96 7.93
C SER A 674 -25.61 -33.09 9.12
N ARG A 675 -24.48 -32.37 9.10
CA ARG A 675 -23.48 -32.38 10.19
C ARG A 675 -23.76 -31.35 11.29
N PHE A 676 -24.67 -30.41 11.07
CA PHE A 676 -25.11 -29.50 12.13
C PHE A 676 -26.03 -30.26 13.09
N ASN A 677 -25.59 -30.44 14.35
CA ASN A 677 -26.44 -30.99 15.41
C ASN A 677 -27.73 -30.17 15.61
N LEU A 678 -27.71 -28.89 15.23
CA LEU A 678 -28.86 -28.00 15.20
C LEU A 678 -29.97 -28.50 14.27
N THR A 679 -29.66 -28.91 13.04
CA THR A 679 -30.64 -29.47 12.10
C THR A 679 -31.20 -30.79 12.57
N ARG A 680 -30.40 -31.61 13.25
CA ARG A 680 -30.90 -32.86 13.86
C ARG A 680 -31.87 -32.56 15.02
N ARG A 681 -31.61 -31.52 15.81
CA ARG A 681 -32.53 -31.01 16.84
C ARG A 681 -33.79 -30.38 16.23
N THR A 682 -33.68 -29.59 15.15
CA THR A 682 -34.86 -29.01 14.48
C THR A 682 -35.70 -30.08 13.79
N LEU A 683 -35.08 -31.07 13.15
CA LEU A 683 -35.80 -32.19 12.54
C LEU A 683 -36.48 -33.04 13.62
N ALA A 684 -35.81 -33.33 14.74
CA ALA A 684 -36.41 -34.04 15.87
C ALA A 684 -37.57 -33.25 16.49
N TRP A 685 -37.46 -31.93 16.59
CA TRP A 685 -38.53 -31.05 17.06
C TRP A 685 -39.71 -31.01 16.08
N LEU A 686 -39.45 -30.93 14.77
CA LEU A 686 -40.49 -30.99 13.72
C LEU A 686 -41.16 -32.37 13.66
N PHE A 687 -40.42 -33.45 13.84
CA PHE A 687 -40.97 -34.80 13.94
C PHE A 687 -41.81 -34.97 15.20
N ARG A 688 -41.34 -34.47 16.36
CA ARG A 688 -42.13 -34.47 17.59
C ARG A 688 -43.42 -33.68 17.40
N ARG A 689 -43.35 -32.49 16.83
CA ARG A 689 -44.54 -31.66 16.54
C ARG A 689 -45.47 -32.27 15.50
N GLY A 690 -44.94 -33.03 14.54
CA GLY A 690 -45.75 -33.80 13.59
C GLY A 690 -46.44 -35.01 14.24
N MET A 691 -45.75 -35.69 15.16
CA MET A 691 -46.31 -36.78 15.97
C MET A 691 -47.36 -36.28 16.95
N ASP A 692 -47.12 -35.15 17.62
CA ASP A 692 -48.09 -34.50 18.52
C ASP A 692 -49.36 -34.12 17.73
N ARG A 693 -49.19 -33.63 16.50
CA ARG A 693 -50.32 -33.29 15.61
C ARG A 693 -51.09 -34.51 15.10
N LEU A 694 -50.40 -35.62 14.81
CA LEU A 694 -51.03 -36.90 14.44
C LEU A 694 -51.66 -37.61 15.65
N ALA A 695 -51.16 -37.38 16.86
CA ALA A 695 -51.76 -37.85 18.11
C ALA A 695 -53.04 -37.06 18.43
N ASP A 696 -53.04 -35.74 18.22
CA ASP A 696 -54.24 -34.91 18.30
C ASP A 696 -55.29 -35.30 17.23
N GLU A 697 -54.88 -35.65 16.01
CA GLU A 697 -55.78 -36.15 14.95
C GLU A 697 -56.33 -37.57 15.23
N LYS A 698 -55.64 -38.38 16.05
CA LYS A 698 -56.07 -39.73 16.47
C LYS A 698 -56.60 -39.77 17.91
N SER A 699 -57.16 -38.65 18.39
CA SER A 699 -57.80 -38.48 19.70
C SER A 699 -59.10 -39.28 19.92
N GLY A 700 -59.24 -40.44 19.25
CA GLY A 700 -60.28 -41.45 19.50
C GLY A 700 -59.75 -42.78 20.04
N LEU A 701 -58.43 -42.98 20.10
CA LEU A 701 -57.81 -44.18 20.68
C LEU A 701 -57.32 -43.84 22.09
N GLN A 702 -58.03 -44.33 23.11
CA GLN A 702 -57.56 -44.30 24.50
C GLN A 702 -56.34 -45.21 24.62
N PHE A 703 -55.14 -44.64 24.51
CA PHE A 703 -53.92 -45.33 24.91
C PHE A 703 -53.89 -45.36 26.43
N ALA A 704 -54.15 -46.52 27.03
CA ALA A 704 -53.89 -46.73 28.45
C ALA A 704 -52.38 -46.69 28.68
N GLU A 705 -51.91 -45.81 29.58
CA GLU A 705 -50.54 -45.87 30.06
C GLU A 705 -50.29 -47.26 30.65
N LEU A 706 -49.27 -47.96 30.14
CA LEU A 706 -48.85 -49.23 30.73
C LEU A 706 -48.43 -48.98 32.18
N PRO A 707 -48.86 -49.82 33.13
CA PRO A 707 -48.41 -49.73 34.51
C PRO A 707 -46.88 -49.66 34.55
N ALA A 708 -46.32 -48.76 35.37
CA ALA A 708 -44.89 -48.50 35.42
C ALA A 708 -44.04 -49.77 35.60
N SER A 709 -44.58 -50.76 36.31
CA SER A 709 -43.99 -52.10 36.50
C SER A 709 -43.86 -52.91 35.21
N VAL A 710 -44.81 -52.79 34.27
CA VAL A 710 -44.80 -53.49 32.98
C VAL A 710 -43.91 -52.75 31.98
N PHE A 711 -43.93 -51.41 32.02
CA PHE A 711 -43.08 -50.58 31.17
C PHE A 711 -41.59 -50.77 31.51
N SER A 712 -41.25 -50.89 32.81
CA SER A 712 -39.85 -51.15 33.23
C SER A 712 -39.33 -52.51 32.75
N ILE A 713 -40.19 -53.54 32.68
CA ILE A 713 -39.82 -54.87 32.17
C ILE A 713 -39.60 -54.85 30.65
N MET A 714 -40.27 -53.95 29.92
CA MET A 714 -40.05 -53.74 28.48
C MET A 714 -38.89 -52.78 28.19
N GLY A 715 -38.16 -52.33 29.22
CA GLY A 715 -36.98 -51.50 29.05
C GLY A 715 -35.84 -52.24 28.36
N PRO A 716 -34.94 -51.54 27.63
CA PRO A 716 -33.85 -52.16 26.87
C PRO A 716 -32.81 -52.90 27.73
N GLU A 717 -32.87 -52.75 29.05
CA GLU A 717 -31.97 -53.39 30.02
C GLU A 717 -32.51 -54.73 30.54
N HIS A 718 -33.78 -55.04 30.32
CA HIS A 718 -34.38 -56.31 30.73
C HIS A 718 -34.38 -57.29 29.55
N GLN A 719 -33.60 -58.36 29.68
CA GLN A 719 -33.67 -59.51 28.76
C GLN A 719 -34.90 -60.36 29.11
N SER A 720 -35.64 -60.80 28.09
CA SER A 720 -36.78 -61.71 28.31
C SER A 720 -36.26 -63.06 28.78
N ALA A 721 -36.79 -63.58 29.90
CA ALA A 721 -36.42 -64.90 30.42
C ALA A 721 -36.77 -66.06 29.47
N ASN A 722 -37.68 -65.82 28.52
CA ASN A 722 -38.02 -66.76 27.47
C ASN A 722 -37.40 -66.29 26.15
N ASP A 723 -36.61 -67.17 25.55
CA ASP A 723 -35.98 -66.95 24.26
C ASP A 723 -37.02 -67.16 23.15
N VAL A 724 -37.42 -66.08 22.49
CA VAL A 724 -38.37 -66.13 21.38
C VAL A 724 -37.57 -66.27 20.09
N SER A 725 -37.78 -67.36 19.35
CA SER A 725 -37.11 -67.59 18.08
C SER A 725 -37.35 -66.42 17.12
N GLY A 726 -36.26 -65.73 16.75
CA GLY A 726 -36.31 -64.53 15.93
C GLY A 726 -35.38 -64.60 14.71
N GLU A 727 -35.45 -63.59 13.84
CA GLU A 727 -34.57 -63.50 12.65
C GLU A 727 -33.06 -63.45 13.00
N GLY A 728 -32.73 -63.13 14.26
CA GLY A 728 -31.36 -63.14 14.79
C GLY A 728 -30.76 -64.53 14.97
N ASP A 729 -31.58 -65.59 15.13
CA ASP A 729 -31.12 -66.94 15.45
C ASP A 729 -30.25 -67.52 14.32
N ALA A 730 -30.65 -67.27 13.07
CA ALA A 730 -29.88 -67.66 11.88
C ALA A 730 -28.53 -66.91 11.76
N GLN A 731 -28.38 -65.78 12.44
CA GLN A 731 -27.16 -64.98 12.45
C GLN A 731 -26.23 -65.46 13.57
N VAL A 732 -26.78 -65.76 14.75
CA VAL A 732 -26.06 -66.40 15.87
C VAL A 732 -25.45 -67.73 15.42
N GLN A 733 -26.22 -68.59 14.74
CA GLN A 733 -25.71 -69.88 14.24
C GLN A 733 -24.57 -69.72 13.23
N ARG A 734 -24.66 -68.74 12.32
CA ARG A 734 -23.57 -68.44 11.36
C ARG A 734 -22.28 -67.98 12.05
N VAL A 735 -22.40 -67.22 13.14
CA VAL A 735 -21.24 -66.81 13.95
C VAL A 735 -20.63 -68.02 14.67
N LEU A 736 -21.46 -68.86 15.30
CA LEU A 736 -21.01 -70.06 16.02
C LEU A 736 -20.36 -71.10 15.11
N GLU A 737 -20.95 -71.40 13.95
CA GLU A 737 -20.35 -72.30 12.95
C GLU A 737 -18.97 -71.81 12.52
N ARG A 738 -18.77 -70.49 12.48
CA ARG A 738 -17.54 -69.90 12.02
C ARG A 738 -16.47 -69.83 13.11
N ILE A 739 -16.86 -69.62 14.37
CA ILE A 739 -15.97 -69.74 15.54
C ILE A 739 -15.39 -71.17 15.63
N ARG A 740 -16.20 -72.19 15.33
CA ARG A 740 -15.79 -73.61 15.34
C ARG A 740 -14.82 -74.00 14.23
N ARG A 741 -14.62 -73.17 13.19
CA ARG A 741 -13.67 -73.44 12.11
C ARG A 741 -12.27 -72.93 12.47
N THR A 742 -11.24 -73.71 12.18
CA THR A 742 -9.84 -73.31 12.31
C THR A 742 -9.50 -72.14 11.37
N GLY A 743 -8.98 -71.04 11.94
CA GLY A 743 -8.58 -69.84 11.19
C GLY A 743 -9.44 -68.62 11.50
N GLY A 744 -9.36 -68.11 12.75
CA GLY A 744 -10.19 -67.04 13.32
C GLY A 744 -10.50 -65.87 12.38
N GLY A 745 -11.65 -65.22 12.60
CA GLY A 745 -12.15 -64.13 11.76
C GLY A 745 -12.75 -63.00 12.56
N VAL A 746 -12.87 -61.83 11.93
CA VAL A 746 -13.53 -60.64 12.49
C VAL A 746 -14.94 -60.54 11.93
N PHE A 747 -15.94 -60.48 12.80
CA PHE A 747 -17.35 -60.34 12.43
C PHE A 747 -17.90 -59.02 12.94
N ALA A 748 -18.66 -58.33 12.10
CA ALA A 748 -19.37 -57.12 12.48
C ALA A 748 -20.88 -57.39 12.40
N VAL A 749 -21.58 -57.29 13.53
CA VAL A 749 -23.04 -57.35 13.59
C VAL A 749 -23.59 -55.94 13.37
N VAL A 750 -24.14 -55.68 12.18
CA VAL A 750 -24.66 -54.36 11.79
C VAL A 750 -26.19 -54.41 11.68
N GLY A 751 -26.85 -53.48 12.34
CA GLY A 751 -28.31 -53.39 12.36
C GLY A 751 -28.78 -52.07 12.98
N GLU A 752 -30.04 -51.72 12.76
CA GLU A 752 -30.64 -50.47 13.25
C GLU A 752 -30.68 -50.42 14.79
N ARG A 753 -30.88 -49.23 15.37
CA ARG A 753 -30.97 -49.05 16.83
C ARG A 753 -32.22 -49.78 17.33
N GLY A 754 -32.07 -50.65 18.33
CA GLY A 754 -33.16 -51.51 18.82
C GLY A 754 -33.28 -52.87 18.10
N GLY A 755 -32.52 -53.12 17.02
CA GLY A 755 -32.56 -54.38 16.28
C GLY A 755 -31.87 -55.57 16.96
N GLY A 756 -31.79 -55.62 18.29
CA GLY A 756 -31.32 -56.80 19.04
C GLY A 756 -29.82 -57.14 18.95
N LYS A 757 -28.96 -56.24 18.45
CA LYS A 757 -27.51 -56.53 18.30
C LYS A 757 -26.82 -57.01 19.58
N SER A 758 -27.09 -56.36 20.71
CA SER A 758 -26.53 -56.77 22.01
C SER A 758 -27.06 -58.14 22.43
N ALA A 759 -28.35 -58.42 22.21
CA ALA A 759 -28.94 -59.72 22.48
C ALA A 759 -28.30 -60.83 21.63
N VAL A 760 -28.00 -60.58 20.35
CA VAL A 760 -27.26 -61.51 19.48
C VAL A 760 -25.86 -61.81 20.03
N LEU A 761 -25.14 -60.80 20.53
CA LEU A 761 -23.80 -60.99 21.11
C LEU A 761 -23.84 -61.75 22.44
N HIS A 762 -24.78 -61.42 23.35
CA HIS A 762 -24.98 -62.16 24.59
C HIS A 762 -25.36 -63.62 24.32
N ARG A 763 -26.18 -63.89 23.31
CA ARG A 763 -26.58 -65.26 22.94
C ARG A 763 -25.44 -66.07 22.33
N VAL A 764 -24.53 -65.43 21.58
CA VAL A 764 -23.27 -66.07 21.16
C VAL A 764 -22.42 -66.41 22.39
N GLN A 765 -22.40 -65.56 23.41
CA GLN A 765 -21.66 -65.80 24.65
C GLN A 765 -22.21 -66.97 25.46
N GLU A 766 -23.54 -67.03 25.63
CA GLU A 766 -24.20 -68.15 26.31
C GLU A 766 -23.96 -69.49 25.62
N LEU A 767 -23.98 -69.50 24.28
CA LEU A 767 -23.81 -70.72 23.48
C LEU A 767 -22.35 -71.12 23.26
N HIS A 768 -21.39 -70.24 23.58
CA HIS A 768 -19.95 -70.50 23.48
C HIS A 768 -19.21 -69.93 24.70
N PRO A 769 -19.19 -70.65 25.84
CA PRO A 769 -18.75 -70.12 27.14
C PRO A 769 -17.28 -69.65 27.19
N ASP A 770 -16.43 -70.07 26.23
CA ASP A 770 -15.05 -69.57 26.10
C ASP A 770 -14.94 -68.18 25.42
N THR A 771 -16.04 -67.43 25.31
CA THR A 771 -16.05 -66.10 24.70
C THR A 771 -16.07 -64.99 25.76
N LEU A 772 -15.21 -64.00 25.56
CA LEU A 772 -15.13 -62.81 26.40
C LEU A 772 -15.96 -61.69 25.75
N LEU A 773 -17.03 -61.26 26.41
CA LEU A 773 -17.76 -60.05 26.02
C LEU A 773 -17.09 -58.82 26.66
N LEU A 774 -16.70 -57.87 25.82
CA LEU A 774 -16.14 -56.59 26.25
C LEU A 774 -17.14 -55.48 25.93
N ASP A 775 -17.79 -54.95 26.96
CA ASP A 775 -18.63 -53.76 26.82
C ASP A 775 -17.75 -52.52 26.72
N CYS A 776 -17.86 -51.82 25.59
CA CYS A 776 -17.16 -50.56 25.38
C CYS A 776 -18.11 -49.42 25.80
N PRO A 777 -17.80 -48.65 26.87
CA PRO A 777 -18.68 -47.57 27.31
C PRO A 777 -18.88 -46.55 26.21
N VAL A 778 -20.06 -45.91 26.16
CA VAL A 778 -20.39 -44.87 25.15
C VAL A 778 -19.44 -43.66 25.24
N THR A 779 -18.77 -43.49 26.38
CA THR A 779 -17.71 -42.50 26.61
C THR A 779 -16.30 -42.99 26.24
N GLY A 780 -16.17 -44.21 25.71
CA GLY A 780 -14.89 -44.90 25.51
C GLY A 780 -14.25 -45.38 26.82
N PRO A 781 -13.28 -46.31 26.78
CA PRO A 781 -12.36 -46.53 27.89
C PRO A 781 -11.44 -45.33 28.13
#